data_AF-I2GGM2-F1
#
_entry.id   AF-I2GGM2-F1
#
_cell.length_a   1.000
_cell.length_b   1.000
_cell.length_c   1.000
_cell.angle_alpha   90.00
_cell.angle_beta   90.00
_cell.angle_gamma   90.00
#
_symmetry.space_group_name_H-M   'P 1'
#
loop_
_entity.id
_entity.type
_entity.pdbx_description
1 polymer ?
#
loop_
_entity_poly.entity_id
_entity_poly.type
_entity_poly.pdbx_seq_one_letter_code
_entity_poly.pdbx_strand_id
1 'polypeptide(L)'
;MTIPLLCLTLLTALLPLSGWAQCPTGKIILSTQADVDAFPPGCVNLPGALEIRGPFISNLNSLSGIQSVNGNLDIRLSPGLTSVDGFNNLTTITGSLTIDECVRIENLFALSKLTSIGGNLRISNCGSLLSLGGLNNLTNIPGNLTLFFNDDLETLGALNKVTQLTRVFIDNNPRLSNLEGLNNLTTVSQALVIHTNGSLTSLTALNKLTSIGHLAIFDNTRLSECAITAFCQYLAQPSGSVEINNNAPGCSSIADVQADCNPLTITTQPPSSSTVCPGATVTVGVATSGNVRTYQWYRNGQVIAGQTSSTLSLANVQPWDTGAYVVVASNSVSTLTSTTFNLMVNPNPSVSISPSATAICQGQTARFTASGADTYQWQGPDNFTSSTNPVTVTLPGTYTVTGTNDQGCSASASTTLIVNPIPNPPTVKTPSGQPGQLYPAGQSTLTVPQYSGTVTLLIEGCPGAISWTGPDGTTGLGTTITVPTIQTGTLVYQATCQVSSCVSEPAFATIIVQAQPLKLLVESYDCASRQLTLRSTGGNGQPVEYHINSVTNGWESMSNRFVLESKHLGRALKLRARQRNTSGGWNETDLSFTPKACGARQGVVEAVDELQVVVLGNPVVGESVEVDVRGAQGQPLNLQVVDQRGRLVDGLIRPVAQAVEVVRLRVGEAAGLYLLQVATPTQRQTLKIQKQ
;
A
#
# COMPACT_ATOMS: atom_id res chain seq x y z
N MET A 1 52.80 -69.05 -105.45
CA MET A 1 53.44 -68.09 -106.37
C MET A 1 53.74 -66.82 -105.59
N THR A 2 55.04 -66.55 -105.34
CA THR A 2 55.73 -65.24 -105.13
C THR A 2 55.20 -64.17 -104.12
N ILE A 3 55.82 -64.10 -102.90
CA ILE A 3 56.57 -63.01 -102.17
C ILE A 3 56.05 -61.52 -102.26
N PRO A 4 56.28 -60.57 -101.29
CA PRO A 4 55.90 -60.40 -99.85
C PRO A 4 55.42 -58.95 -99.48
N LEU A 5 55.03 -58.65 -98.22
CA LEU A 5 55.48 -57.41 -97.51
C LEU A 5 55.20 -57.45 -95.99
N LEU A 6 56.19 -57.03 -95.22
CA LEU A 6 56.27 -56.93 -93.76
C LEU A 6 55.18 -56.04 -93.13
N CYS A 7 54.68 -56.46 -91.96
CA CYS A 7 54.79 -55.61 -90.76
C CYS A 7 54.81 -56.50 -89.50
N LEU A 8 55.97 -56.51 -88.84
CA LEU A 8 56.34 -57.34 -87.71
C LEU A 8 55.83 -56.68 -86.41
N THR A 9 55.01 -57.39 -85.66
CA THR A 9 54.78 -57.13 -84.24
C THR A 9 56.08 -57.34 -83.48
N LEU A 10 56.68 -56.27 -82.96
CA LEU A 10 57.76 -56.36 -81.98
C LEU A 10 57.34 -55.65 -80.69
N LEU A 11 57.02 -56.48 -79.70
CA LEU A 11 56.94 -56.12 -78.31
C LEU A 11 58.33 -55.65 -77.85
N THR A 12 58.50 -54.34 -77.62
CA THR A 12 59.60 -53.80 -76.82
C THR A 12 59.02 -53.10 -75.61
N ALA A 13 59.12 -53.78 -74.47
CA ALA A 13 59.17 -53.11 -73.18
C ALA A 13 60.34 -52.12 -73.21
N LEU A 14 60.03 -50.83 -73.19
CA LEU A 14 60.93 -49.82 -72.63
C LEU A 14 60.49 -49.55 -71.20
N LEU A 15 61.45 -49.79 -70.30
CA LEU A 15 61.46 -49.47 -68.89
C LEU A 15 60.91 -48.06 -68.59
N PRO A 16 60.44 -47.81 -67.36
CA PRO A 16 60.21 -46.45 -66.89
C PRO A 16 61.56 -45.73 -66.92
N LEU A 17 61.75 -44.84 -67.89
CA LEU A 17 62.75 -43.80 -67.77
C LEU A 17 62.27 -42.90 -66.63
N SER A 18 62.75 -43.19 -65.43
CA SER A 18 62.90 -42.24 -64.33
C SER A 18 63.90 -41.15 -64.74
N GLY A 19 63.60 -40.44 -65.83
CA GLY A 19 64.13 -39.12 -66.09
C GLY A 19 63.31 -38.17 -65.24
N TRP A 20 63.98 -37.39 -64.41
CA TRP A 20 63.34 -36.35 -63.61
C TRP A 20 62.60 -35.45 -64.60
N ALA A 21 61.26 -35.52 -64.65
CA ALA A 21 60.50 -34.75 -65.63
C ALA A 21 60.76 -33.27 -65.34
N GLN A 22 61.61 -32.65 -66.17
CA GLN A 22 61.92 -31.24 -66.07
C GLN A 22 60.62 -30.44 -66.21
N CYS A 23 60.49 -29.37 -65.42
CA CYS A 23 59.34 -28.48 -65.51
C CYS A 23 59.16 -27.99 -66.96
N PRO A 24 57.92 -27.92 -67.47
CA PRO A 24 57.62 -27.29 -68.74
C PRO A 24 58.17 -25.86 -68.78
N THR A 25 58.77 -25.46 -69.91
CA THR A 25 59.35 -24.12 -70.10
C THR A 25 58.39 -23.20 -70.84
N GLY A 26 58.48 -21.89 -70.57
CA GLY A 26 57.63 -20.87 -71.20
C GLY A 26 56.32 -20.64 -70.45
N LYS A 27 55.36 -19.98 -71.11
CA LYS A 27 54.02 -19.78 -70.56
C LYS A 27 53.21 -21.07 -70.70
N ILE A 28 52.74 -21.60 -69.59
CA ILE A 28 51.92 -22.82 -69.54
C ILE A 28 50.46 -22.43 -69.42
N ILE A 29 49.61 -23.00 -70.27
CA ILE A 29 48.16 -22.79 -70.25
C ILE A 29 47.50 -24.15 -70.06
N LEU A 30 46.73 -24.31 -69.00
CA LEU A 30 45.93 -25.51 -68.71
C LEU A 30 44.46 -25.14 -68.91
N SER A 31 43.83 -25.69 -69.95
CA SER A 31 42.46 -25.32 -70.33
C SER A 31 41.42 -26.41 -70.15
N THR A 32 41.85 -27.62 -69.87
CA THR A 32 41.00 -28.78 -69.59
C THR A 32 41.51 -29.53 -68.36
N GLN A 33 40.66 -30.36 -67.75
CA GLN A 33 41.10 -31.22 -66.65
C GLN A 33 42.21 -32.18 -67.10
N ALA A 34 42.19 -32.64 -68.36
CA ALA A 34 43.24 -33.49 -68.91
C ALA A 34 44.61 -32.79 -68.94
N ASP A 35 44.65 -31.48 -69.20
CA ASP A 35 45.90 -30.70 -69.17
C ASP A 35 46.48 -30.65 -67.74
N VAL A 36 45.61 -30.49 -66.74
CA VAL A 36 46.00 -30.51 -65.32
C VAL A 36 46.50 -31.90 -64.92
N ASP A 37 45.76 -32.94 -65.27
CA ASP A 37 46.09 -34.32 -64.91
C ASP A 37 47.39 -34.80 -65.57
N ALA A 38 47.71 -34.30 -66.77
CA ALA A 38 48.94 -34.58 -67.49
C ALA A 38 50.16 -33.74 -67.02
N PHE A 39 49.98 -32.83 -66.06
CA PHE A 39 51.07 -31.96 -65.61
C PHE A 39 52.19 -32.78 -64.92
N PRO A 40 53.49 -32.51 -65.21
CA PRO A 40 54.58 -33.32 -64.67
C PRO A 40 54.67 -33.28 -63.13
N PRO A 41 54.50 -34.43 -62.43
CA PRO A 41 54.45 -34.46 -60.95
C PRO A 41 55.80 -34.14 -60.28
N GLY A 42 56.92 -34.24 -61.01
CA GLY A 42 58.26 -33.89 -60.54
C GLY A 42 58.60 -32.39 -60.68
N CYS A 43 57.69 -31.57 -61.19
CA CYS A 43 57.95 -30.15 -61.38
C CYS A 43 57.82 -29.38 -60.06
N VAL A 44 58.98 -29.02 -59.48
CA VAL A 44 59.06 -28.25 -58.23
C VAL A 44 59.13 -26.74 -58.46
N ASN A 45 59.92 -26.30 -59.46
CA ASN A 45 60.16 -24.88 -59.73
C ASN A 45 59.78 -24.56 -61.18
N LEU A 46 58.61 -23.98 -61.37
CA LEU A 46 58.12 -23.65 -62.71
C LEU A 46 58.88 -22.42 -63.24
N PRO A 47 59.60 -22.51 -64.37
CA PRO A 47 60.48 -21.44 -64.85
C PRO A 47 59.73 -20.27 -65.53
N GLY A 48 58.42 -20.39 -65.74
CA GLY A 48 57.59 -19.40 -66.43
C GLY A 48 56.20 -19.25 -65.81
N ALA A 49 55.34 -18.49 -66.48
CA ALA A 49 53.98 -18.24 -66.03
C ALA A 49 53.07 -19.47 -66.19
N LEU A 50 52.12 -19.62 -65.28
CA LEU A 50 51.07 -20.64 -65.29
C LEU A 50 49.70 -19.97 -65.38
N GLU A 51 48.93 -20.30 -66.40
CA GLU A 51 47.55 -19.89 -66.57
C GLU A 51 46.64 -21.12 -66.55
N ILE A 52 45.70 -21.14 -65.62
CA ILE A 52 44.64 -22.14 -65.51
C ILE A 52 43.36 -21.46 -65.96
N ARG A 53 42.82 -21.92 -67.09
CA ARG A 53 41.69 -21.28 -67.77
C ARG A 53 40.79 -22.31 -68.45
N GLY A 54 39.77 -22.81 -67.74
CA GLY A 54 38.82 -23.76 -68.30
C GLY A 54 37.59 -23.99 -67.44
N PRO A 55 36.36 -23.94 -68.01
CA PRO A 55 35.13 -24.01 -67.24
C PRO A 55 34.87 -25.38 -66.59
N PHE A 56 35.53 -26.43 -67.08
CA PHE A 56 35.36 -27.81 -66.63
C PHE A 56 36.54 -28.34 -65.79
N ILE A 57 37.47 -27.46 -65.40
CA ILE A 57 38.53 -27.84 -64.45
C ILE A 57 37.90 -27.92 -63.05
N SER A 58 38.05 -29.07 -62.40
CA SER A 58 37.38 -29.42 -61.14
C SER A 58 38.35 -29.56 -59.96
N ASN A 59 39.63 -29.83 -60.22
CA ASN A 59 40.67 -29.92 -59.19
C ASN A 59 42.06 -29.60 -59.78
N LEU A 60 43.02 -29.28 -58.92
CA LEU A 60 44.40 -28.92 -59.27
C LEU A 60 45.44 -29.89 -58.66
N ASN A 61 45.02 -31.11 -58.30
CA ASN A 61 45.82 -32.02 -57.46
C ASN A 61 47.21 -32.35 -58.04
N SER A 62 47.31 -32.50 -59.37
CA SER A 62 48.57 -32.78 -60.07
C SER A 62 49.59 -31.63 -60.02
N LEU A 63 49.18 -30.44 -59.57
CA LEU A 63 50.07 -29.29 -59.39
C LEU A 63 50.76 -29.24 -58.02
N SER A 64 50.42 -30.16 -57.11
CA SER A 64 50.87 -30.17 -55.69
C SER A 64 52.38 -30.22 -55.48
N GLY A 65 53.16 -30.60 -56.50
CA GLY A 65 54.62 -30.57 -56.48
C GLY A 65 55.24 -29.17 -56.57
N ILE A 66 54.49 -28.19 -57.09
CA ILE A 66 55.00 -26.84 -57.35
C ILE A 66 55.26 -26.10 -56.02
N GLN A 67 56.50 -25.64 -55.85
CA GLN A 67 56.95 -24.80 -54.75
C GLN A 67 57.20 -23.35 -55.18
N SER A 68 57.57 -23.13 -56.44
CA SER A 68 57.74 -21.77 -56.97
C SER A 68 57.25 -21.61 -58.41
N VAL A 69 56.72 -20.43 -58.71
CA VAL A 69 56.34 -19.99 -60.06
C VAL A 69 57.18 -18.76 -60.42
N ASN A 70 58.10 -18.93 -61.38
CA ASN A 70 58.93 -17.85 -61.90
C ASN A 70 58.19 -17.09 -63.03
N GLY A 71 57.07 -16.48 -62.67
CA GLY A 71 56.17 -15.78 -63.59
C GLY A 71 54.85 -15.47 -62.90
N ASN A 72 53.82 -15.19 -63.68
CA ASN A 72 52.46 -15.03 -63.15
C ASN A 72 51.83 -16.39 -62.84
N LEU A 73 51.00 -16.43 -61.80
CA LEU A 73 50.04 -17.51 -61.58
C LEU A 73 48.64 -16.91 -61.78
N ASP A 74 47.97 -17.31 -62.85
CA ASP A 74 46.64 -16.85 -63.23
C ASP A 74 45.65 -18.02 -63.14
N ILE A 75 44.69 -17.96 -62.23
CA ILE A 75 43.55 -18.88 -62.15
C ILE A 75 42.31 -18.09 -62.57
N ARG A 76 41.79 -18.35 -63.77
CA ARG A 76 40.68 -17.57 -64.35
C ARG A 76 39.65 -18.48 -65.01
N LEU A 77 38.42 -18.02 -65.19
CA LEU A 77 37.37 -18.73 -65.96
C LEU A 77 37.24 -20.22 -65.54
N SER A 78 37.34 -20.49 -64.24
CA SER A 78 37.37 -21.85 -63.68
C SER A 78 36.25 -22.07 -62.64
N PRO A 79 34.96 -21.87 -63.01
CA PRO A 79 33.82 -22.03 -62.11
C PRO A 79 33.64 -23.45 -61.54
N GLY A 80 34.34 -24.46 -62.06
CA GLY A 80 34.32 -25.83 -61.53
C GLY A 80 35.17 -26.02 -60.26
N LEU A 81 36.11 -25.11 -59.99
CA LEU A 81 37.00 -25.20 -58.83
C LEU A 81 36.32 -24.70 -57.55
N THR A 82 36.36 -25.51 -56.51
CA THR A 82 35.90 -25.14 -55.15
C THR A 82 37.04 -24.74 -54.20
N SER A 83 38.28 -25.09 -54.57
CA SER A 83 39.49 -24.74 -53.83
C SER A 83 40.68 -24.63 -54.79
N VAL A 84 41.79 -24.10 -54.28
CA VAL A 84 43.09 -24.07 -54.96
C VAL A 84 44.00 -25.21 -54.48
N ASP A 85 43.40 -26.33 -54.05
CA ASP A 85 44.12 -27.54 -53.60
C ASP A 85 44.92 -28.14 -54.75
N GLY A 86 46.23 -27.99 -54.64
CA GLY A 86 47.17 -28.08 -55.75
C GLY A 86 48.35 -27.14 -55.55
N PHE A 87 48.19 -26.09 -54.75
CA PHE A 87 49.27 -25.15 -54.41
C PHE A 87 49.75 -25.24 -52.95
N ASN A 88 49.46 -26.36 -52.27
CA ASN A 88 49.80 -26.63 -50.86
C ASN A 88 51.29 -26.47 -50.49
N ASN A 89 52.17 -26.52 -51.48
CA ASN A 89 53.62 -26.37 -51.31
C ASN A 89 54.19 -25.06 -51.87
N LEU A 90 53.34 -24.21 -52.46
CA LEU A 90 53.77 -22.98 -53.12
C LEU A 90 54.24 -21.97 -52.08
N THR A 91 55.51 -21.55 -52.18
CA THR A 91 56.12 -20.55 -51.28
C THR A 91 56.34 -19.20 -51.97
N THR A 92 56.50 -19.18 -53.29
CA THR A 92 56.92 -17.97 -54.01
C THR A 92 56.33 -17.87 -55.42
N ILE A 93 55.84 -16.67 -55.75
CA ILE A 93 55.47 -16.28 -57.12
C ILE A 93 56.30 -15.04 -57.46
N THR A 94 57.14 -15.07 -58.49
CA THR A 94 57.97 -13.90 -58.86
C THR A 94 57.21 -12.85 -59.66
N GLY A 95 56.10 -13.24 -60.31
CA GLY A 95 55.16 -12.35 -60.98
C GLY A 95 53.93 -12.03 -60.13
N SER A 96 52.78 -11.87 -60.80
CA SER A 96 51.49 -11.58 -60.16
C SER A 96 50.71 -12.87 -59.83
N LEU A 97 49.92 -12.84 -58.77
CA LEU A 97 48.88 -13.81 -58.49
C LEU A 97 47.53 -13.22 -58.88
N THR A 98 46.85 -13.86 -59.83
CA THR A 98 45.47 -13.52 -60.18
C THR A 98 44.56 -14.72 -59.92
N ILE A 99 43.49 -14.50 -59.17
CA ILE A 99 42.38 -15.42 -59.01
C ILE A 99 41.13 -14.65 -59.44
N ASP A 100 40.57 -15.00 -60.60
CA ASP A 100 39.47 -14.26 -61.23
C ASP A 100 38.36 -15.21 -61.65
N GLU A 101 37.13 -14.73 -61.63
CA GLU A 101 35.92 -15.50 -61.97
C GLU A 101 35.86 -16.84 -61.20
N CYS A 102 36.19 -16.77 -59.90
CA CYS A 102 36.33 -17.92 -59.03
C CYS A 102 35.07 -18.16 -58.18
N VAL A 103 33.92 -18.21 -58.85
CA VAL A 103 32.59 -18.13 -58.24
C VAL A 103 32.28 -19.20 -57.19
N ARG A 104 32.97 -20.35 -57.21
CA ARG A 104 32.81 -21.46 -56.25
C ARG A 104 33.99 -21.66 -55.29
N ILE A 105 35.08 -20.90 -55.41
CA ILE A 105 36.22 -21.05 -54.51
C ILE A 105 35.86 -20.47 -53.15
N GLU A 106 35.85 -21.32 -52.12
CA GLU A 106 35.43 -20.92 -50.77
C GLU A 106 36.59 -20.43 -49.91
N ASN A 107 37.81 -20.92 -50.17
CA ASN A 107 39.00 -20.58 -49.40
C ASN A 107 40.29 -20.72 -50.22
N LEU A 108 41.37 -20.12 -49.71
CA LEU A 108 42.71 -20.14 -50.30
C LEU A 108 43.71 -20.91 -49.44
N PHE A 109 43.27 -21.83 -48.56
CA PHE A 109 44.13 -22.42 -47.52
C PHE A 109 45.35 -23.17 -48.06
N ALA A 110 45.25 -23.72 -49.28
CA ALA A 110 46.39 -24.32 -49.95
C ALA A 110 47.55 -23.33 -50.19
N LEU A 111 47.30 -22.02 -50.22
CA LEU A 111 48.35 -21.00 -50.31
C LEU A 111 49.04 -20.67 -48.99
N SER A 112 48.75 -21.41 -47.90
CA SER A 112 49.29 -21.16 -46.54
C SER A 112 50.80 -21.03 -46.42
N LYS A 113 51.58 -21.59 -47.36
CA LYS A 113 53.05 -21.48 -47.38
C LYS A 113 53.58 -20.30 -48.20
N LEU A 114 52.72 -19.58 -48.92
CA LEU A 114 53.11 -18.48 -49.79
C LEU A 114 53.58 -17.28 -48.95
N THR A 115 54.83 -16.86 -49.15
CA THR A 115 55.44 -15.75 -48.41
C THR A 115 55.63 -14.48 -49.23
N SER A 116 55.70 -14.60 -50.55
CA SER A 116 56.00 -13.46 -51.44
C SER A 116 55.36 -13.58 -52.81
N ILE A 117 54.80 -12.46 -53.27
CA ILE A 117 54.36 -12.22 -54.65
C ILE A 117 55.21 -11.06 -55.18
N GLY A 118 55.89 -11.23 -56.33
CA GLY A 118 56.76 -10.20 -56.89
C GLY A 118 56.03 -9.12 -57.69
N GLY A 119 54.75 -9.33 -58.03
CA GLY A 119 53.89 -8.40 -58.76
C GLY A 119 52.62 -8.03 -57.99
N ASN A 120 51.48 -8.12 -58.67
CA ASN A 120 50.16 -7.78 -58.13
C ASN A 120 49.49 -8.98 -57.45
N LEU A 121 48.65 -8.71 -56.46
CA LEU A 121 47.66 -9.64 -55.94
C LEU A 121 46.27 -9.18 -56.39
N ARG A 122 45.63 -9.95 -57.27
CA ARG A 122 44.27 -9.70 -57.76
C ARG A 122 43.36 -10.87 -57.41
N ILE A 123 42.28 -10.59 -56.67
CA ILE A 123 41.23 -11.55 -56.37
C ILE A 123 39.88 -10.91 -56.73
N SER A 124 39.16 -11.55 -57.64
CA SER A 124 37.95 -10.94 -58.17
C SER A 124 36.90 -11.88 -58.72
N ASN A 125 35.66 -11.42 -58.70
CA ASN A 125 34.51 -12.20 -59.15
C ASN A 125 34.43 -13.56 -58.43
N CYS A 126 34.80 -13.59 -57.14
CA CYS A 126 34.85 -14.78 -56.31
C CYS A 126 33.69 -14.78 -55.31
N GLY A 127 32.49 -15.09 -55.83
CA GLY A 127 31.24 -14.97 -55.08
C GLY A 127 31.13 -15.81 -53.81
N SER A 128 31.85 -16.93 -53.71
CA SER A 128 31.80 -17.82 -52.52
C SER A 128 32.98 -17.65 -51.55
N LEU A 129 33.93 -16.73 -51.84
CA LEU A 129 35.15 -16.60 -51.05
C LEU A 129 34.89 -15.81 -49.77
N LEU A 130 34.87 -16.51 -48.63
CA LEU A 130 34.56 -15.90 -47.32
C LEU A 130 35.71 -15.06 -46.75
N SER A 131 36.96 -15.46 -47.02
CA SER A 131 38.15 -14.79 -46.49
C SER A 131 39.37 -15.00 -47.37
N LEU A 132 40.41 -14.20 -47.17
CA LEU A 132 41.73 -14.40 -47.78
C LEU A 132 42.59 -15.47 -47.04
N GLY A 133 41.96 -16.29 -46.20
CA GLY A 133 42.61 -17.32 -45.39
C GLY A 133 43.48 -18.25 -46.24
N GLY A 134 44.74 -18.37 -45.87
CA GLY A 134 45.79 -18.99 -46.69
C GLY A 134 46.89 -18.02 -47.08
N LEU A 135 46.61 -16.72 -47.19
CA LEU A 135 47.65 -15.71 -47.48
C LEU A 135 48.40 -15.19 -46.24
N ASN A 136 48.20 -15.82 -45.08
CA ASN A 136 48.66 -15.35 -43.75
C ASN A 136 50.19 -15.17 -43.60
N ASN A 137 50.97 -15.78 -44.50
CA ASN A 137 52.43 -15.71 -44.46
C ASN A 137 53.01 -14.70 -45.45
N LEU A 138 52.16 -14.02 -46.22
CA LEU A 138 52.56 -13.07 -47.23
C LEU A 138 53.12 -11.79 -46.59
N THR A 139 54.40 -11.53 -46.79
CA THR A 139 55.08 -10.33 -46.25
C THR A 139 55.38 -9.29 -47.33
N ASN A 140 55.43 -9.69 -48.60
CA ASN A 140 55.85 -8.82 -49.70
C ASN A 140 54.87 -8.92 -50.89
N ILE A 141 54.29 -7.77 -51.24
CA ILE A 141 53.48 -7.54 -52.45
C ILE A 141 53.87 -6.13 -52.94
N PRO A 142 54.91 -5.97 -53.77
CA PRO A 142 55.37 -4.64 -54.17
C PRO A 142 54.37 -3.96 -55.12
N GLY A 143 53.52 -4.72 -55.80
CA GLY A 143 52.52 -4.23 -56.75
C GLY A 143 51.20 -3.81 -56.11
N ASN A 144 50.12 -4.04 -56.85
CA ASN A 144 48.77 -3.66 -56.48
C ASN A 144 48.07 -4.77 -55.70
N LEU A 145 47.30 -4.40 -54.68
CA LEU A 145 46.23 -5.21 -54.12
C LEU A 145 44.92 -4.81 -54.81
N THR A 146 44.25 -5.77 -55.43
CA THR A 146 42.99 -5.56 -56.14
C THR A 146 41.97 -6.60 -55.69
N LEU A 147 40.93 -6.15 -54.99
CA LEU A 147 39.83 -6.96 -54.48
C LEU A 147 38.53 -6.37 -55.03
N PHE A 148 37.90 -7.02 -56.02
CA PHE A 148 36.66 -6.49 -56.56
C PHE A 148 35.62 -7.55 -56.98
N PHE A 149 34.33 -7.28 -56.74
CA PHE A 149 33.22 -8.23 -56.89
C PHE A 149 33.44 -9.55 -56.14
N ASN A 150 33.76 -9.50 -54.84
CA ASN A 150 33.80 -10.69 -53.98
C ASN A 150 32.65 -10.61 -52.98
N ASP A 151 31.48 -11.09 -53.41
CA ASP A 151 30.20 -10.85 -52.72
C ASP A 151 30.18 -11.33 -51.27
N ASP A 152 30.75 -12.51 -51.00
CA ASP A 152 30.77 -13.11 -49.66
C ASP A 152 32.05 -12.84 -48.86
N LEU A 153 32.97 -11.99 -49.35
CA LEU A 153 34.23 -11.69 -48.65
C LEU A 153 33.98 -10.85 -47.39
N GLU A 154 34.26 -11.42 -46.22
CA GLU A 154 33.98 -10.81 -44.92
C GLU A 154 35.21 -10.16 -44.27
N THR A 155 36.43 -10.64 -44.56
CA THR A 155 37.66 -10.18 -43.89
C THR A 155 38.93 -10.29 -44.74
N LEU A 156 39.87 -9.36 -44.50
CA LEU A 156 41.22 -9.33 -45.11
C LEU A 156 42.31 -9.84 -44.17
N GLY A 157 41.96 -10.43 -43.02
CA GLY A 157 42.87 -10.69 -41.89
C GLY A 157 44.20 -11.40 -42.24
N ALA A 158 44.22 -12.16 -43.33
CA ALA A 158 45.42 -12.84 -43.84
C ALA A 158 46.53 -11.90 -44.33
N LEU A 159 46.24 -10.63 -44.62
CA LEU A 159 47.23 -9.68 -45.14
C LEU A 159 48.00 -8.90 -44.06
N ASN A 160 47.85 -9.28 -42.79
CA ASN A 160 48.38 -8.51 -41.66
C ASN A 160 49.89 -8.30 -41.61
N LYS A 161 50.70 -9.03 -42.39
CA LYS A 161 52.16 -8.84 -42.48
C LYS A 161 52.60 -7.90 -43.60
N VAL A 162 51.68 -7.49 -44.48
CA VAL A 162 51.96 -6.58 -45.60
C VAL A 162 52.08 -5.15 -45.07
N THR A 163 53.21 -4.49 -45.36
CA THR A 163 53.48 -3.11 -44.88
C THR A 163 53.47 -2.06 -45.98
N GLN A 164 53.64 -2.46 -47.25
CA GLN A 164 53.70 -1.53 -48.38
C GLN A 164 52.99 -2.10 -49.59
N LEU A 165 52.27 -1.24 -50.31
CA LEU A 165 51.60 -1.54 -51.58
C LEU A 165 51.76 -0.36 -52.55
N THR A 166 51.71 -0.64 -53.86
CA THR A 166 51.68 0.42 -54.87
C THR A 166 50.28 1.03 -54.97
N ARG A 167 49.26 0.19 -55.14
CA ARG A 167 47.85 0.59 -55.16
C ARG A 167 47.02 -0.38 -54.33
N VAL A 168 46.04 0.14 -53.61
CA VAL A 168 44.96 -0.62 -52.99
C VAL A 168 43.68 -0.26 -53.71
N PHE A 169 43.01 -1.25 -54.29
CA PHE A 169 41.71 -1.11 -54.94
C PHE A 169 40.75 -2.14 -54.35
N ILE A 170 39.81 -1.67 -53.52
CA ILE A 170 38.80 -2.49 -52.85
C ILE A 170 37.44 -1.97 -53.28
N ASP A 171 36.81 -2.69 -54.21
CA ASP A 171 35.58 -2.24 -54.86
C ASP A 171 34.50 -3.32 -54.84
N ASN A 172 33.28 -2.97 -54.47
CA ASN A 172 32.13 -3.87 -54.48
C ASN A 172 32.38 -5.23 -53.78
N ASN A 173 32.76 -5.17 -52.49
CA ASN A 173 32.81 -6.33 -51.59
C ASN A 173 31.73 -6.13 -50.50
N PRO A 174 30.45 -6.42 -50.78
CA PRO A 174 29.31 -5.97 -49.98
C PRO A 174 29.27 -6.53 -48.55
N ARG A 175 29.93 -7.66 -48.25
CA ARG A 175 30.03 -8.21 -46.88
C ARG A 175 31.25 -7.77 -46.09
N LEU A 176 32.19 -7.06 -46.72
CA LEU A 176 33.41 -6.60 -46.04
C LEU A 176 33.07 -5.49 -45.05
N SER A 177 33.12 -5.79 -43.76
CA SER A 177 32.67 -4.87 -42.69
C SER A 177 33.77 -3.96 -42.14
N ASN A 178 35.03 -4.37 -42.29
CA ASN A 178 36.23 -3.63 -41.89
C ASN A 178 37.41 -4.02 -42.79
N LEU A 179 38.53 -3.31 -42.66
CA LEU A 179 39.77 -3.58 -43.38
C LEU A 179 40.84 -4.23 -42.48
N GLU A 180 40.42 -4.93 -41.42
CA GLU A 180 41.36 -5.68 -40.58
C GLU A 180 42.14 -6.69 -41.43
N GLY A 181 43.45 -6.69 -41.24
CA GLY A 181 44.40 -7.29 -42.18
C GLY A 181 45.29 -6.25 -42.86
N LEU A 182 44.86 -4.99 -42.97
CA LEU A 182 45.72 -3.89 -43.42
C LEU A 182 46.32 -3.06 -42.27
N ASN A 183 46.18 -3.52 -41.03
CA ASN A 183 46.61 -2.86 -39.79
C ASN A 183 48.09 -2.47 -39.71
N ASN A 184 48.96 -3.10 -40.52
CA ASN A 184 50.39 -2.84 -40.57
C ASN A 184 50.84 -2.13 -41.84
N LEU A 185 49.90 -1.75 -42.71
CA LEU A 185 50.18 -1.00 -43.93
C LEU A 185 50.61 0.42 -43.57
N THR A 186 51.84 0.78 -43.95
CA THR A 186 52.42 2.11 -43.72
C THR A 186 52.47 2.96 -44.98
N THR A 187 52.45 2.33 -46.16
CA THR A 187 52.64 3.04 -47.43
C THR A 187 51.74 2.50 -48.54
N VAL A 188 51.03 3.43 -49.20
CA VAL A 188 50.35 3.21 -50.48
C VAL A 188 50.82 4.26 -51.47
N SER A 189 51.81 3.92 -52.29
CA SER A 189 52.59 4.94 -53.03
C SER A 189 51.84 5.62 -54.17
N GLN A 190 50.87 4.96 -54.81
CA GLN A 190 50.11 5.52 -55.94
C GLN A 190 48.66 5.86 -55.58
N ALA A 191 47.85 4.89 -55.14
CA ALA A 191 46.43 5.16 -54.90
C ALA A 191 45.80 4.19 -53.90
N LEU A 192 45.01 4.73 -52.98
CA LEU A 192 44.10 4.00 -52.10
C LEU A 192 42.66 4.31 -52.55
N VAL A 193 41.99 3.32 -53.11
CA VAL A 193 40.63 3.41 -53.64
C VAL A 193 39.75 2.40 -52.92
N ILE A 194 38.71 2.92 -52.24
CA ILE A 194 37.71 2.13 -51.50
C ILE A 194 36.33 2.57 -51.99
N HIS A 195 35.67 1.71 -52.76
CA HIS A 195 34.43 2.04 -53.46
C HIS A 195 33.36 0.98 -53.24
N THR A 196 32.10 1.37 -53.05
CA THR A 196 30.94 0.45 -53.09
C THR A 196 31.01 -0.75 -52.12
N ASN A 197 31.68 -0.62 -50.96
CA ASN A 197 31.71 -1.69 -49.94
C ASN A 197 30.58 -1.47 -48.93
N GLY A 198 29.39 -1.99 -49.25
CA GLY A 198 28.14 -1.65 -48.56
C GLY A 198 28.07 -1.96 -47.06
N SER A 199 28.90 -2.87 -46.53
CA SER A 199 28.95 -3.19 -45.09
C SER A 199 30.07 -2.49 -44.33
N LEU A 200 30.99 -1.81 -45.01
CA LEU A 200 32.17 -1.21 -44.39
C LEU A 200 31.77 -0.04 -43.49
N THR A 201 32.15 -0.06 -42.21
CA THR A 201 31.76 0.98 -41.24
C THR A 201 32.91 1.90 -40.81
N SER A 202 34.14 1.39 -40.83
CA SER A 202 35.32 2.07 -40.29
C SER A 202 36.59 1.80 -41.09
N LEU A 203 37.48 2.81 -41.16
CA LEU A 203 38.82 2.73 -41.76
C LEU A 203 39.96 2.71 -40.74
N THR A 204 39.65 2.47 -39.46
CA THR A 204 40.63 2.42 -38.36
C THR A 204 41.82 1.48 -38.60
N ALA A 205 41.63 0.40 -39.36
CA ALA A 205 42.70 -0.50 -39.76
C ALA A 205 43.81 0.16 -40.60
N LEU A 206 43.57 1.34 -41.18
CA LEU A 206 44.54 2.06 -42.00
C LEU A 206 45.33 3.12 -41.21
N ASN A 207 45.18 3.19 -39.89
CA ASN A 207 45.72 4.29 -39.07
C ASN A 207 47.26 4.37 -39.03
N LYS A 208 47.98 3.32 -39.49
CA LYS A 208 49.45 3.33 -39.57
C LYS A 208 50.00 3.88 -40.89
N LEU A 209 49.14 4.24 -41.85
CA LEU A 209 49.58 4.87 -43.09
C LEU A 209 50.29 6.20 -42.81
N THR A 210 51.46 6.37 -43.39
CA THR A 210 52.23 7.63 -43.34
C THR A 210 52.41 8.25 -44.73
N SER A 211 52.15 7.48 -45.79
CA SER A 211 52.27 7.93 -47.18
C SER A 211 51.16 7.33 -48.03
N ILE A 212 50.40 8.21 -48.68
CA ILE A 212 49.29 7.90 -49.58
C ILE A 212 49.50 8.72 -50.86
N GLY A 213 49.47 8.09 -52.02
CA GLY A 213 49.55 8.82 -53.30
C GLY A 213 48.27 9.61 -53.57
N HIS A 214 47.23 8.93 -54.04
CA HIS A 214 45.88 9.42 -54.25
C HIS A 214 44.91 8.74 -53.28
N LEU A 215 43.94 9.48 -52.75
CA LEU A 215 42.90 8.96 -51.86
C LEU A 215 41.52 9.09 -52.51
N ALA A 216 40.82 7.98 -52.74
CA ALA A 216 39.44 7.96 -53.21
C ALA A 216 38.57 7.02 -52.36
N ILE A 217 37.55 7.57 -51.70
CA ILE A 217 36.64 6.84 -50.83
C ILE A 217 35.21 7.28 -51.13
N PHE A 218 34.46 6.46 -51.83
CA PHE A 218 33.12 6.85 -52.26
C PHE A 218 32.12 5.70 -52.30
N ASP A 219 30.83 6.04 -52.24
CA ASP A 219 29.70 5.11 -52.28
C ASP A 219 29.75 3.94 -51.25
N ASN A 220 30.47 4.10 -50.13
CA ASN A 220 30.46 3.14 -49.02
C ASN A 220 29.35 3.55 -48.04
N THR A 221 28.14 3.07 -48.29
CA THR A 221 26.90 3.59 -47.67
C THR A 221 26.80 3.46 -46.16
N ARG A 222 27.61 2.60 -45.53
CA ARG A 222 27.68 2.41 -44.06
C ARG A 222 28.94 3.01 -43.42
N LEU A 223 29.86 3.53 -44.22
CA LEU A 223 31.15 4.00 -43.74
C LEU A 223 30.99 5.37 -43.10
N SER A 224 31.12 5.43 -41.78
CA SER A 224 30.91 6.66 -40.98
C SER A 224 32.15 7.08 -40.20
N GLU A 225 33.20 6.27 -40.16
CA GLU A 225 34.44 6.53 -39.40
C GLU A 225 35.68 6.53 -40.30
N CYS A 226 36.01 7.70 -40.85
CA CYS A 226 37.14 7.91 -41.78
C CYS A 226 38.23 8.82 -41.22
N ALA A 227 37.90 9.65 -40.22
CA ALA A 227 38.83 10.58 -39.59
C ALA A 227 39.80 9.84 -38.66
N ILE A 228 40.70 9.07 -39.26
CA ILE A 228 41.83 8.41 -38.60
C ILE A 228 43.05 9.34 -38.66
N THR A 229 44.01 9.18 -37.74
CA THR A 229 45.22 10.02 -37.68
C THR A 229 45.93 10.11 -39.02
N ALA A 230 46.10 8.99 -39.72
CA ALA A 230 46.74 8.95 -41.04
C ALA A 230 46.02 9.84 -42.08
N PHE A 231 44.70 9.80 -42.12
CA PHE A 231 43.93 10.59 -43.09
C PHE A 231 43.86 12.05 -42.69
N CYS A 232 43.76 12.36 -41.41
CA CYS A 232 43.83 13.74 -40.95
C CYS A 232 45.17 14.40 -41.27
N GLN A 233 46.29 13.66 -41.13
CA GLN A 233 47.61 14.13 -41.56
C GLN A 233 47.68 14.32 -43.08
N TYR A 234 47.19 13.35 -43.86
CA TYR A 234 47.17 13.43 -45.31
C TYR A 234 46.29 14.58 -45.83
N LEU A 235 45.08 14.78 -45.27
CA LEU A 235 44.17 15.86 -45.67
C LEU A 235 44.70 17.25 -45.32
N ALA A 236 45.58 17.37 -44.33
CA ALA A 236 46.25 18.62 -44.01
C ALA A 236 47.29 19.01 -45.07
N GLN A 237 47.97 18.02 -45.68
CA GLN A 237 48.98 18.22 -46.72
C GLN A 237 48.96 17.05 -47.73
N PRO A 238 48.03 17.03 -48.68
CA PRO A 238 47.86 15.89 -49.58
C PRO A 238 48.99 15.82 -50.61
N SER A 239 49.59 14.63 -50.77
CA SER A 239 50.59 14.36 -51.82
C SER A 239 49.98 14.04 -53.19
N GLY A 240 48.66 13.91 -53.31
CA GLY A 240 47.93 13.71 -54.56
C GLY A 240 46.47 14.14 -54.45
N SER A 241 45.63 13.79 -55.43
CA SER A 241 44.21 14.15 -55.42
C SER A 241 43.45 13.44 -54.30
N VAL A 242 42.33 14.05 -53.88
CA VAL A 242 41.45 13.53 -52.83
C VAL A 242 40.01 13.54 -53.32
N GLU A 243 39.34 12.41 -53.20
CA GLU A 243 37.92 12.25 -53.51
C GLU A 243 37.24 11.52 -52.34
N ILE A 244 36.28 12.19 -51.68
CA ILE A 244 35.47 11.61 -50.61
C ILE A 244 34.04 12.09 -50.82
N ASN A 245 33.13 11.18 -51.15
CA ASN A 245 31.72 11.51 -51.44
C ASN A 245 30.79 10.30 -51.24
N ASN A 246 29.51 10.55 -51.00
CA ASN A 246 28.45 9.53 -50.97
C ASN A 246 28.66 8.37 -49.97
N ASN A 247 29.44 8.59 -48.90
CA ASN A 247 29.51 7.66 -47.76
C ASN A 247 28.51 8.08 -46.67
N ALA A 248 28.47 7.33 -45.55
CA ALA A 248 27.60 7.69 -44.42
C ALA A 248 28.04 9.00 -43.73
N PRO A 249 27.16 9.65 -42.94
CA PRO A 249 27.51 10.86 -42.19
C PRO A 249 28.77 10.67 -41.34
N GLY A 250 29.68 11.66 -41.41
CA GLY A 250 31.02 11.57 -40.81
C GLY A 250 32.12 11.09 -41.77
N CYS A 251 31.74 10.65 -42.98
CA CYS A 251 32.61 10.36 -44.11
C CYS A 251 32.02 10.85 -45.44
N SER A 252 30.91 11.60 -45.42
CA SER A 252 30.13 11.86 -46.63
C SER A 252 30.80 12.84 -47.59
N SER A 253 31.78 13.61 -47.09
CA SER A 253 32.56 14.60 -47.83
C SER A 253 33.96 14.77 -47.22
N ILE A 254 34.86 15.45 -47.94
CA ILE A 254 36.16 15.88 -47.39
C ILE A 254 35.94 16.78 -46.14
N ALA A 255 34.95 17.66 -46.18
CA ALA A 255 34.64 18.57 -45.08
C ALA A 255 34.16 17.82 -43.82
N ASP A 256 33.36 16.76 -43.98
CA ASP A 256 32.92 15.90 -42.87
C ASP A 256 34.12 15.28 -42.16
N VAL A 257 35.07 14.71 -42.92
CA VAL A 257 36.26 14.08 -42.36
C VAL A 257 37.15 15.13 -41.68
N GLN A 258 37.35 16.29 -42.31
CA GLN A 258 38.13 17.39 -41.73
C GLN A 258 37.50 17.95 -40.46
N ALA A 259 36.17 18.01 -40.35
CA ALA A 259 35.48 18.46 -39.14
C ALA A 259 35.81 17.58 -37.93
N ASP A 260 35.95 16.27 -38.14
CA ASP A 260 36.37 15.31 -37.13
C ASP A 260 37.88 15.27 -36.87
N CYS A 261 38.68 15.72 -37.83
CA CYS A 261 40.13 15.85 -37.65
C CYS A 261 40.51 16.99 -36.70
N ASN A 262 39.60 17.92 -36.42
CA ASN A 262 39.82 18.97 -35.45
C ASN A 262 39.70 18.39 -34.02
N PRO A 263 40.73 18.55 -33.17
CA PRO A 263 40.64 18.14 -31.78
C PRO A 263 39.50 18.84 -31.06
N LEU A 264 38.79 18.10 -30.21
CA LEU A 264 37.78 18.68 -29.34
C LEU A 264 38.41 19.65 -28.33
N THR A 265 37.63 20.60 -27.84
CA THR A 265 37.97 21.40 -26.64
C THR A 265 36.74 21.54 -25.74
N ILE A 266 36.94 21.59 -24.42
CA ILE A 266 35.87 21.92 -23.47
C ILE A 266 35.84 23.43 -23.28
N THR A 267 34.76 24.08 -23.71
CA THR A 267 34.57 25.53 -23.61
C THR A 267 33.87 25.95 -22.32
N THR A 268 33.15 25.03 -21.66
CA THR A 268 32.56 25.28 -20.33
C THR A 268 32.57 23.99 -19.52
N GLN A 269 33.16 24.06 -18.33
CA GLN A 269 33.21 22.96 -17.38
C GLN A 269 31.91 22.88 -16.56
N PRO A 270 31.54 21.69 -16.06
CA PRO A 270 30.50 21.60 -15.04
C PRO A 270 30.91 22.35 -13.76
N PRO A 271 29.97 22.73 -12.88
CA PRO A 271 30.30 23.25 -11.56
C PRO A 271 31.12 22.23 -10.76
N SER A 272 31.85 22.71 -9.75
CA SER A 272 32.71 21.83 -8.92
C SER A 272 31.91 20.92 -7.98
N SER A 273 30.75 21.39 -7.50
CA SER A 273 29.90 20.63 -6.57
C SER A 273 28.46 21.13 -6.53
N SER A 274 27.58 20.29 -6.00
CA SER A 274 26.23 20.64 -5.58
C SER A 274 25.84 19.78 -4.38
N THR A 275 25.08 20.37 -3.46
CA THR A 275 24.53 19.69 -2.29
C THR A 275 23.01 19.83 -2.31
N VAL A 276 22.30 18.70 -2.25
CA VAL A 276 20.84 18.64 -2.31
C VAL A 276 20.29 17.61 -1.33
N CYS A 277 18.97 17.58 -1.17
CA CYS A 277 18.26 16.57 -0.38
C CYS A 277 17.61 15.51 -1.28
N PRO A 278 17.26 14.33 -0.74
CA PRO A 278 16.55 13.29 -1.46
C PRO A 278 15.32 13.80 -2.19
N GLY A 279 15.12 13.33 -3.42
CA GLY A 279 14.00 13.73 -4.27
C GLY A 279 14.27 14.91 -5.21
N ALA A 280 15.37 15.64 -5.03
CA ALA A 280 15.74 16.72 -5.93
C ALA A 280 16.05 16.23 -7.36
N THR A 281 15.94 17.15 -8.33
CA THR A 281 16.46 16.94 -9.69
C THR A 281 17.73 17.76 -9.87
N VAL A 282 18.80 17.11 -10.29
CA VAL A 282 20.13 17.73 -10.52
C VAL A 282 20.44 17.68 -12.01
N THR A 283 20.67 18.86 -12.60
CA THR A 283 21.05 19.01 -14.00
C THR A 283 22.40 19.67 -14.11
N VAL A 284 23.33 19.02 -14.81
CA VAL A 284 24.72 19.49 -14.99
C VAL A 284 25.13 19.33 -16.44
N GLY A 285 25.74 20.37 -17.03
CA GLY A 285 26.16 20.36 -18.42
C GLY A 285 27.64 20.60 -18.61
N VAL A 286 28.15 20.18 -19.77
CA VAL A 286 29.44 20.59 -20.34
C VAL A 286 29.17 21.29 -21.67
N ALA A 287 29.98 22.29 -22.02
CA ALA A 287 30.02 22.82 -23.38
C ALA A 287 31.35 22.47 -24.02
N THR A 288 31.30 22.03 -25.27
CA THR A 288 32.47 21.68 -26.07
C THR A 288 32.46 22.42 -27.39
N SER A 289 33.62 22.54 -28.03
CA SER A 289 33.72 22.88 -29.45
C SER A 289 34.41 21.76 -30.23
N GLY A 290 34.23 21.77 -31.56
CA GLY A 290 34.57 20.67 -32.45
C GLY A 290 33.37 19.73 -32.69
N ASN A 291 33.54 18.76 -33.59
CA ASN A 291 32.50 17.81 -33.94
C ASN A 291 32.49 16.63 -32.94
N VAL A 292 31.71 16.73 -31.87
CA VAL A 292 31.60 15.66 -30.87
C VAL A 292 30.74 14.54 -31.40
N ARG A 293 31.24 13.30 -31.36
CA ARG A 293 30.48 12.10 -31.76
C ARG A 293 29.74 11.48 -30.59
N THR A 294 30.36 11.43 -29.43
CA THR A 294 29.80 10.78 -28.25
C THR A 294 30.11 11.55 -26.98
N TYR A 295 29.12 11.59 -26.09
CA TYR A 295 29.33 11.86 -24.66
C TYR A 295 29.07 10.57 -23.88
N GLN A 296 29.77 10.40 -22.78
CA GLN A 296 29.45 9.39 -21.80
C GLN A 296 29.74 9.92 -20.39
N TRP A 297 28.72 9.93 -19.54
CA TRP A 297 28.87 10.28 -18.13
C TRP A 297 29.31 9.09 -17.29
N TYR A 298 30.13 9.36 -16.29
CA TYR A 298 30.64 8.39 -15.32
C TYR A 298 30.39 8.90 -13.90
N ARG A 299 30.07 7.98 -12.98
CA ARG A 299 30.01 8.21 -11.54
C ARG A 299 31.05 7.34 -10.85
N ASN A 300 31.98 7.94 -10.12
CA ASN A 300 33.06 7.23 -9.41
C ASN A 300 33.81 6.25 -10.34
N GLY A 301 34.04 6.66 -11.60
CA GLY A 301 34.70 5.86 -12.63
C GLY A 301 33.83 4.80 -13.32
N GLN A 302 32.56 4.63 -12.92
CA GLN A 302 31.63 3.68 -13.55
C GLN A 302 30.70 4.39 -14.54
N VAL A 303 30.43 3.74 -15.67
CA VAL A 303 29.52 4.25 -16.70
C VAL A 303 28.11 4.45 -16.14
N ILE A 304 27.52 5.61 -16.41
CA ILE A 304 26.08 5.84 -16.15
C ILE A 304 25.32 5.52 -17.44
N ALA A 305 24.63 4.38 -17.45
CA ALA A 305 23.92 3.91 -18.64
C ALA A 305 22.89 4.93 -19.13
N GLY A 306 22.85 5.16 -20.44
CA GLY A 306 21.90 6.07 -21.10
C GLY A 306 22.23 7.56 -20.97
N GLN A 307 23.23 7.95 -20.19
CA GLN A 307 23.66 9.35 -20.06
C GLN A 307 24.73 9.68 -21.10
N THR A 308 24.28 9.89 -22.34
CA THR A 308 25.15 10.11 -23.52
C THR A 308 24.97 11.50 -24.16
N SER A 309 24.47 12.46 -23.40
CA SER A 309 24.30 13.86 -23.82
C SER A 309 25.34 14.77 -23.18
N SER A 310 25.51 15.98 -23.70
CA SER A 310 26.31 17.05 -23.07
C SER A 310 25.75 17.50 -21.72
N THR A 311 24.52 17.10 -21.39
CA THR A 311 23.86 17.37 -20.10
C THR A 311 23.52 16.06 -19.38
N LEU A 312 23.96 15.95 -18.13
CA LEU A 312 23.51 14.98 -17.15
C LEU A 312 22.23 15.48 -16.47
N SER A 313 21.20 14.64 -16.41
CA SER A 313 19.98 14.90 -15.66
C SER A 313 19.68 13.73 -14.74
N LEU A 314 19.75 13.96 -13.42
CA LEU A 314 19.44 13.00 -12.38
C LEU A 314 18.14 13.44 -11.70
N ALA A 315 17.08 12.63 -11.83
CA ALA A 315 15.80 12.89 -11.18
C ALA A 315 15.67 12.06 -9.90
N ASN A 316 14.94 12.60 -8.92
CA ASN A 316 14.65 11.92 -7.65
C ASN A 316 15.93 11.38 -6.96
N VAL A 317 16.99 12.18 -6.90
CA VAL A 317 18.29 11.75 -6.38
C VAL A 317 18.19 11.26 -4.95
N GLN A 318 19.04 10.31 -4.59
CA GLN A 318 19.05 9.66 -3.28
C GLN A 318 20.46 9.67 -2.67
N PRO A 319 20.63 9.38 -1.37
CA PRO A 319 21.95 9.43 -0.72
C PRO A 319 23.03 8.60 -1.43
N TRP A 320 22.64 7.48 -2.06
CA TRP A 320 23.52 6.62 -2.84
C TRP A 320 23.93 7.18 -4.21
N ASP A 321 23.36 8.31 -4.63
CA ASP A 321 23.76 9.05 -5.82
C ASP A 321 24.89 10.04 -5.56
N THR A 322 25.29 10.19 -4.29
CA THR A 322 26.48 10.94 -3.89
C THR A 322 27.72 10.38 -4.60
N GLY A 323 28.52 11.26 -5.18
CA GLY A 323 29.76 10.85 -5.85
C GLY A 323 30.35 11.90 -6.78
N ALA A 324 31.47 11.52 -7.38
CA ALA A 324 32.20 12.28 -8.37
C ALA A 324 31.70 11.93 -9.78
N TYR A 325 31.24 12.94 -10.50
CA TYR A 325 30.73 12.83 -11.87
C TYR A 325 31.70 13.49 -12.84
N VAL A 326 31.97 12.80 -13.94
CA VAL A 326 32.73 13.34 -15.08
C VAL A 326 32.05 12.93 -16.37
N VAL A 327 32.22 13.74 -17.42
CA VAL A 327 31.81 13.38 -18.78
C VAL A 327 33.03 13.25 -19.66
N VAL A 328 33.04 12.19 -20.46
CA VAL A 328 34.01 11.98 -21.53
C VAL A 328 33.34 12.35 -22.83
N ALA A 329 33.91 13.33 -23.53
CA ALA A 329 33.51 13.71 -24.89
C ALA A 329 34.56 13.21 -25.88
N SER A 330 34.14 12.57 -26.96
CA SER A 330 35.06 12.03 -27.95
C SER A 330 34.59 12.25 -29.38
N ASN A 331 35.57 12.39 -30.26
CA ASN A 331 35.44 12.25 -31.70
C ASN A 331 36.50 11.24 -32.18
N SER A 332 36.68 11.14 -33.49
CA SER A 332 37.53 10.11 -34.12
C SER A 332 39.03 10.24 -33.80
N VAL A 333 39.52 11.44 -33.43
CA VAL A 333 40.96 11.70 -33.18
C VAL A 333 41.28 12.20 -31.78
N SER A 334 40.27 12.54 -30.98
CA SER A 334 40.45 13.17 -29.68
C SER A 334 39.41 12.71 -28.66
N THR A 335 39.83 12.62 -27.41
CA THR A 335 39.00 12.30 -26.26
C THR A 335 39.36 13.23 -25.13
N LEU A 336 38.37 13.89 -24.55
CA LEU A 336 38.53 14.80 -23.42
C LEU A 336 37.65 14.38 -22.26
N THR A 337 38.16 14.54 -21.04
CA THR A 337 37.41 14.34 -19.80
C THR A 337 37.18 15.68 -19.13
N SER A 338 35.96 15.94 -18.67
CA SER A 338 35.64 17.15 -17.90
C SER A 338 36.37 17.18 -16.55
N THR A 339 36.40 18.35 -15.94
CA THR A 339 36.62 18.45 -14.49
C THR A 339 35.51 17.73 -13.73
N THR A 340 35.79 17.36 -12.47
CA THR A 340 34.86 16.61 -11.62
C THR A 340 33.78 17.50 -11.03
N PHE A 341 32.51 17.10 -11.22
CA PHE A 341 31.37 17.60 -10.47
C PHE A 341 31.08 16.67 -9.28
N ASN A 342 31.16 17.18 -8.05
CA ASN A 342 30.86 16.40 -6.85
C ASN A 342 29.41 16.63 -6.40
N LEU A 343 28.57 15.60 -6.50
CA LEU A 343 27.21 15.65 -5.96
C LEU A 343 27.21 15.08 -4.53
N MET A 344 26.63 15.81 -3.59
CA MET A 344 26.33 15.35 -2.24
C MET A 344 24.82 15.38 -2.00
N VAL A 345 24.26 14.22 -1.64
CA VAL A 345 22.83 14.10 -1.30
C VAL A 345 22.70 13.83 0.20
N ASN A 346 22.41 14.89 0.96
CA ASN A 346 22.33 14.84 2.42
C ASN A 346 21.06 14.08 2.86
N PRO A 347 21.14 13.09 3.76
CA PRO A 347 19.97 12.32 4.17
C PRO A 347 18.93 13.21 4.88
N ASN A 348 17.65 12.86 4.71
CA ASN A 348 16.57 13.49 5.45
C ASN A 348 16.62 13.10 6.94
N PRO A 349 16.20 13.97 7.87
CA PRO A 349 16.06 13.63 9.28
C PRO A 349 15.02 12.53 9.53
N SER A 350 15.17 11.78 10.63
CA SER A 350 14.20 10.75 11.05
C SER A 350 13.21 11.33 12.06
N VAL A 351 12.23 12.09 11.55
CA VAL A 351 11.27 12.82 12.39
C VAL A 351 10.22 11.88 12.98
N SER A 352 10.00 11.95 14.30
CA SER A 352 8.97 11.19 15.00
C SER A 352 8.24 12.06 16.03
N ILE A 353 6.99 11.71 16.34
CA ILE A 353 6.16 12.39 17.35
C ILE A 353 5.81 11.41 18.48
N SER A 354 5.91 11.87 19.73
CA SER A 354 5.45 11.15 20.91
C SER A 354 4.52 12.02 21.77
N PRO A 355 3.37 11.48 22.24
CA PRO A 355 2.78 10.19 21.86
C PRO A 355 2.22 10.18 20.43
N SER A 356 2.07 8.99 19.83
CA SER A 356 1.62 8.82 18.44
C SER A 356 0.12 9.05 18.23
N ALA A 357 -0.66 9.06 19.30
CA ALA A 357 -2.06 9.49 19.34
C ALA A 357 -2.42 9.87 20.79
N THR A 358 -3.38 10.77 20.98
CA THR A 358 -3.89 11.11 22.31
C THR A 358 -5.38 11.39 22.26
N ALA A 359 -6.12 10.93 23.27
CA ALA A 359 -7.50 11.32 23.51
C ALA A 359 -7.59 12.05 24.85
N ILE A 360 -8.20 13.23 24.85
CA ILE A 360 -8.41 14.07 26.04
C ILE A 360 -9.89 14.45 26.17
N CYS A 361 -10.28 15.00 27.32
CA CYS A 361 -11.60 15.58 27.51
C CYS A 361 -11.63 17.06 27.12
N GLN A 362 -12.79 17.55 26.70
CA GLN A 362 -13.00 18.97 26.38
C GLN A 362 -12.51 19.86 27.54
N GLY A 363 -11.69 20.86 27.22
CA GLY A 363 -11.06 21.76 28.20
C GLY A 363 -9.69 21.30 28.73
N GLN A 364 -9.27 20.06 28.46
CA GLN A 364 -7.91 19.60 28.75
C GLN A 364 -6.94 19.98 27.61
N THR A 365 -5.65 19.79 27.86
CA THR A 365 -4.58 19.99 26.87
C THR A 365 -3.82 18.68 26.62
N ALA A 366 -3.34 18.49 25.39
CA ALA A 366 -2.42 17.42 25.03
C ALA A 366 -1.04 18.01 24.71
N ARG A 367 0.02 17.25 25.00
CA ARG A 367 1.41 17.64 24.73
C ARG A 367 2.05 16.66 23.75
N PHE A 368 2.50 17.15 22.61
CA PHE A 368 3.24 16.38 21.62
C PHE A 368 4.70 16.84 21.57
N THR A 369 5.63 15.88 21.55
CA THR A 369 7.06 16.11 21.44
C THR A 369 7.57 15.52 20.15
N ALA A 370 8.22 16.32 19.31
CA ALA A 370 8.92 15.85 18.13
C ALA A 370 10.39 15.53 18.46
N SER A 371 10.99 14.59 17.74
CA SER A 371 12.40 14.22 17.85
C SER A 371 13.00 13.92 16.47
N GLY A 372 14.34 13.88 16.36
CA GLY A 372 15.07 13.43 15.17
C GLY A 372 15.45 14.50 14.13
N ALA A 373 15.41 15.79 14.48
CA ALA A 373 15.81 16.92 13.66
C ALA A 373 16.33 18.08 14.55
N ASP A 374 16.93 19.11 13.95
CA ASP A 374 17.50 20.26 14.68
C ASP A 374 16.48 21.37 14.91
N THR A 375 15.57 21.57 13.96
CA THR A 375 14.47 22.55 14.07
C THR A 375 13.13 21.89 13.73
N TYR A 376 12.05 22.43 14.28
CA TYR A 376 10.71 21.88 14.13
C TYR A 376 9.70 22.98 13.79
N GLN A 377 8.77 22.67 12.89
CA GLN A 377 7.62 23.51 12.57
C GLN A 377 6.36 22.66 12.58
N TRP A 378 5.47 22.93 13.52
CA TRP A 378 4.17 22.29 13.66
C TRP A 378 3.11 23.01 12.83
N GLN A 379 2.19 22.24 12.27
CA GLN A 379 0.95 22.68 11.65
C GLN A 379 -0.21 21.81 12.15
N GLY A 380 -1.42 22.37 12.23
CA GLY A 380 -2.59 21.64 12.70
C GLY A 380 -3.92 22.29 12.30
N PRO A 381 -5.03 21.84 12.91
CA PRO A 381 -6.37 22.40 12.69
C PRO A 381 -6.42 23.92 12.94
N ASP A 382 -7.38 24.60 12.33
CA ASP A 382 -7.59 26.06 12.43
C ASP A 382 -6.35 26.91 12.15
N ASN A 383 -5.54 26.50 11.16
CA ASN A 383 -4.27 27.13 10.79
C ASN A 383 -3.28 27.25 11.96
N PHE A 384 -3.37 26.36 12.95
CA PHE A 384 -2.41 26.29 14.04
C PHE A 384 -1.00 26.14 13.46
N THR A 385 -0.06 26.98 13.91
CA THR A 385 1.37 26.83 13.62
C THR A 385 2.20 27.11 14.86
N SER A 386 3.32 26.40 15.03
CA SER A 386 4.27 26.67 16.10
C SER A 386 5.66 26.15 15.76
N SER A 387 6.71 26.88 16.14
CA SER A 387 8.09 26.40 16.11
C SER A 387 8.55 25.82 17.46
N THR A 388 7.70 25.86 18.50
CA THR A 388 8.04 25.32 19.81
C THR A 388 7.99 23.78 19.80
N ASN A 389 8.98 23.16 20.42
CA ASN A 389 8.99 21.72 20.64
C ASN A 389 9.44 21.44 22.08
N PRO A 390 8.61 20.78 22.91
CA PRO A 390 7.28 20.25 22.62
C PRO A 390 6.16 21.30 22.49
N VAL A 391 5.07 20.89 21.85
CA VAL A 391 3.86 21.70 21.62
C VAL A 391 2.71 21.25 22.51
N THR A 392 1.88 22.20 22.96
CA THR A 392 0.66 21.92 23.74
C THR A 392 -0.56 22.40 22.97
N VAL A 393 -1.57 21.53 22.80
CA VAL A 393 -2.71 21.74 21.90
C VAL A 393 -4.04 21.30 22.51
N THR A 394 -5.16 21.83 22.03
CA THR A 394 -6.51 21.61 22.58
C THR A 394 -7.58 21.28 21.53
N LEU A 395 -7.33 21.52 20.24
CA LEU A 395 -8.31 21.32 19.18
C LEU A 395 -8.18 19.92 18.57
N PRO A 396 -9.28 19.19 18.34
CA PRO A 396 -9.22 17.87 17.73
C PRO A 396 -8.75 17.95 16.28
N GLY A 397 -7.96 16.97 15.85
CA GLY A 397 -7.52 16.83 14.45
C GLY A 397 -6.09 16.34 14.31
N THR A 398 -5.57 16.43 13.09
CA THR A 398 -4.22 15.96 12.75
C THR A 398 -3.21 17.08 12.89
N TYR A 399 -2.18 16.85 13.70
CA TYR A 399 -1.02 17.72 13.84
C TYR A 399 0.16 17.12 13.08
N THR A 400 0.77 17.91 12.20
CA THR A 400 1.94 17.51 11.41
C THR A 400 3.12 18.37 11.83
N VAL A 401 4.26 17.74 12.09
CA VAL A 401 5.53 18.44 12.31
C VAL A 401 6.44 18.21 11.13
N THR A 402 7.04 19.29 10.63
CA THR A 402 8.18 19.22 9.72
C THR A 402 9.44 19.50 10.51
N GLY A 403 10.36 18.54 10.51
CA GLY A 403 11.68 18.67 11.13
C GLY A 403 12.75 18.90 10.06
N THR A 404 13.66 19.84 10.29
CA THR A 404 14.80 20.13 9.41
C THR A 404 16.11 19.95 10.15
N ASN A 405 17.07 19.24 9.53
CA ASN A 405 18.40 19.03 10.11
C ASN A 405 19.36 20.21 9.80
N ASP A 406 20.55 20.16 10.40
CA ASP A 406 21.66 21.09 10.17
C ASP A 406 22.12 21.19 8.71
N GLN A 407 21.88 20.14 7.93
CA GLN A 407 22.14 20.06 6.48
C GLN A 407 21.03 20.68 5.61
N GLY A 408 19.95 21.19 6.20
CA GLY A 408 18.84 21.84 5.50
C GLY A 408 17.81 20.88 4.88
N CYS A 409 17.92 19.57 5.12
CA CYS A 409 16.97 18.58 4.63
C CYS A 409 15.83 18.36 5.63
N SER A 410 14.63 18.14 5.11
CA SER A 410 13.42 18.06 5.92
C SER A 410 12.64 16.77 5.72
N ALA A 411 11.94 16.36 6.77
CA ALA A 411 10.96 15.28 6.76
C ALA A 411 9.79 15.66 7.67
N SER A 412 8.66 14.97 7.50
CA SER A 412 7.46 15.24 8.29
C SER A 412 6.93 13.98 8.96
N ALA A 413 6.31 14.18 10.12
CA ALA A 413 5.53 13.16 10.84
C ALA A 413 4.20 13.76 11.29
N SER A 414 3.18 12.91 11.49
CA SER A 414 1.85 13.36 11.92
C SER A 414 1.32 12.53 13.08
N THR A 415 0.52 13.15 13.95
CA THR A 415 -0.20 12.54 15.08
C THR A 415 -1.63 13.08 15.12
N THR A 416 -2.53 12.39 15.81
CA THR A 416 -3.94 12.80 15.94
C THR A 416 -4.31 13.09 17.40
N LEU A 417 -5.03 14.19 17.60
CA LEU A 417 -5.69 14.53 18.86
C LEU A 417 -7.19 14.28 18.73
N ILE A 418 -7.73 13.47 19.64
CA ILE A 418 -9.17 13.30 19.83
C ILE A 418 -9.58 14.07 21.08
N VAL A 419 -10.62 14.89 20.96
CA VAL A 419 -11.20 15.63 22.10
C VAL A 419 -12.61 15.11 22.32
N ASN A 420 -12.80 14.37 23.41
CA ASN A 420 -14.09 13.82 23.79
C ASN A 420 -14.89 14.88 24.56
N PRO A 421 -16.18 15.09 24.25
CA PRO A 421 -17.03 15.99 25.03
C PRO A 421 -17.20 15.46 26.46
N ILE A 422 -17.29 16.37 27.44
CA ILE A 422 -17.65 15.99 28.81
C ILE A 422 -19.14 15.62 28.80
N PRO A 423 -19.54 14.43 29.28
CA PRO A 423 -20.95 14.06 29.34
C PRO A 423 -21.72 14.96 30.33
N ASN A 424 -22.99 15.20 30.04
CA ASN A 424 -23.87 15.91 30.97
C ASN A 424 -24.02 15.10 32.28
N PRO A 425 -24.20 15.75 33.44
CA PRO A 425 -24.52 15.06 34.68
C PRO A 425 -25.76 14.18 34.52
N PRO A 426 -25.77 12.95 35.09
CA PRO A 426 -26.97 12.14 35.09
C PRO A 426 -28.06 12.78 35.96
N THR A 427 -29.26 12.23 35.94
CA THR A 427 -30.33 12.59 36.89
C THR A 427 -30.47 11.47 37.91
N VAL A 428 -30.53 11.82 39.20
CA VAL A 428 -30.77 10.85 40.30
C VAL A 428 -32.11 11.19 40.93
N LYS A 429 -33.08 10.29 40.84
CA LYS A 429 -34.46 10.54 41.29
C LYS A 429 -35.21 9.24 41.59
N THR A 430 -36.33 9.32 42.30
CA THR A 430 -37.22 8.16 42.49
C THR A 430 -37.82 7.71 41.15
N PRO A 431 -37.95 6.40 40.89
CA PRO A 431 -38.49 5.89 39.63
C PRO A 431 -39.96 6.28 39.45
N SER A 432 -40.41 6.39 38.20
CA SER A 432 -41.82 6.59 37.84
C SER A 432 -42.49 5.29 37.42
N GLY A 433 -43.68 5.00 37.97
CA GLY A 433 -44.56 3.97 37.43
C GLY A 433 -44.38 2.54 37.96
N GLN A 434 -43.84 2.34 39.17
CA GLN A 434 -43.85 1.02 39.80
C GLN A 434 -45.14 0.79 40.62
N PRO A 435 -45.89 -0.32 40.38
CA PRO A 435 -47.04 -0.69 41.21
C PRO A 435 -46.60 -0.92 42.67
N GLY A 436 -47.22 -0.22 43.61
CA GLY A 436 -46.93 -0.37 45.06
C GLY A 436 -45.88 0.60 45.64
N GLN A 437 -45.42 1.59 44.88
CA GLN A 437 -44.47 2.61 45.36
C GLN A 437 -45.15 3.56 46.38
N LEU A 438 -44.63 3.61 47.60
CA LEU A 438 -45.19 4.38 48.74
C LEU A 438 -44.76 5.87 48.76
N TYR A 439 -44.02 6.34 47.75
CA TYR A 439 -43.43 7.67 47.71
C TYR A 439 -43.53 8.31 46.31
N PRO A 440 -43.57 9.66 46.20
CA PRO A 440 -43.72 10.33 44.92
C PRO A 440 -42.59 10.00 43.94
N ALA A 441 -42.94 9.84 42.66
CA ALA A 441 -42.00 9.62 41.55
C ALA A 441 -41.26 10.91 41.16
N GLY A 442 -40.08 10.77 40.55
CA GLY A 442 -39.29 11.87 40.00
C GLY A 442 -38.65 12.80 41.03
N GLN A 443 -38.57 12.41 42.30
CA GLN A 443 -38.03 13.24 43.37
C GLN A 443 -36.53 13.03 43.52
N SER A 444 -35.75 14.11 43.40
CA SER A 444 -34.33 14.14 43.81
C SER A 444 -34.14 14.47 45.29
N THR A 445 -35.19 14.97 45.95
CA THR A 445 -35.24 15.11 47.41
C THR A 445 -36.50 14.45 47.93
N LEU A 446 -36.37 13.47 48.80
CA LEU A 446 -37.51 12.73 49.36
C LEU A 446 -37.40 12.61 50.88
N THR A 447 -38.48 12.95 51.58
CA THR A 447 -38.61 12.69 53.01
C THR A 447 -39.45 11.43 53.24
N VAL A 448 -38.91 10.46 53.98
CA VAL A 448 -39.60 9.22 54.33
C VAL A 448 -39.55 8.96 55.83
N PRO A 449 -40.58 8.31 56.40
CA PRO A 449 -40.52 7.78 57.76
C PRO A 449 -39.43 6.72 57.91
N GLN A 450 -38.77 6.69 59.06
CA GLN A 450 -37.89 5.59 59.45
C GLN A 450 -38.63 4.24 59.38
N TYR A 451 -37.94 3.19 58.93
CA TYR A 451 -38.47 1.83 58.74
C TYR A 451 -39.56 1.68 57.68
N SER A 452 -39.60 2.59 56.69
CA SER A 452 -40.48 2.47 55.51
C SER A 452 -39.98 1.45 54.49
N GLY A 453 -39.05 0.56 54.86
CA GLY A 453 -38.38 -0.38 53.96
C GLY A 453 -37.17 0.24 53.25
N THR A 454 -37.03 -0.02 51.95
CA THR A 454 -35.97 0.54 51.10
C THR A 454 -36.54 1.52 50.10
N VAL A 455 -35.86 2.66 49.91
CA VAL A 455 -36.13 3.58 48.80
C VAL A 455 -35.23 3.23 47.64
N THR A 456 -35.79 3.07 46.45
CA THR A 456 -35.01 2.90 45.22
C THR A 456 -34.83 4.26 44.54
N LEU A 457 -33.59 4.63 44.24
CA LEU A 457 -33.25 5.73 43.34
C LEU A 457 -32.83 5.16 41.98
N LEU A 458 -33.28 5.81 40.92
CA LEU A 458 -32.92 5.53 39.54
C LEU A 458 -32.01 6.65 39.03
N ILE A 459 -30.93 6.25 38.36
CA ILE A 459 -29.95 7.11 37.70
C ILE A 459 -30.20 7.02 36.20
N GLU A 460 -30.56 8.14 35.58
CA GLU A 460 -30.92 8.21 34.15
C GLU A 460 -30.12 9.30 33.43
N GLY A 461 -30.08 9.25 32.09
CA GLY A 461 -29.47 10.29 31.26
C GLY A 461 -27.96 10.17 31.07
N CYS A 462 -27.35 9.06 31.49
CA CYS A 462 -25.95 8.75 31.18
C CYS A 462 -25.84 7.82 29.97
N PRO A 463 -25.19 8.24 28.86
CA PRO A 463 -24.94 7.36 27.72
C PRO A 463 -23.77 6.38 27.94
N GLY A 464 -23.04 6.49 29.05
CA GLY A 464 -21.87 5.69 29.37
C GLY A 464 -21.98 4.94 30.70
N ALA A 465 -20.84 4.73 31.35
CA ALA A 465 -20.78 4.04 32.64
C ALA A 465 -21.21 4.97 33.78
N ILE A 466 -22.03 4.45 34.69
CA ILE A 466 -22.46 5.18 35.88
C ILE A 466 -21.67 4.67 37.09
N SER A 467 -21.16 5.61 37.88
CA SER A 467 -20.65 5.35 39.22
C SER A 467 -21.37 6.24 40.23
N TRP A 468 -21.67 5.71 41.41
CA TRP A 468 -22.33 6.45 42.47
C TRP A 468 -21.69 6.20 43.82
N THR A 469 -21.81 7.18 44.72
CA THR A 469 -21.33 7.09 46.10
C THR A 469 -22.41 7.54 47.07
N GLY A 470 -22.58 6.80 48.16
CA GLY A 470 -23.49 7.09 49.25
C GLY A 470 -22.82 7.82 50.43
N PRO A 471 -23.61 8.20 51.45
CA PRO A 471 -23.17 9.06 52.56
C PRO A 471 -22.11 8.41 53.46
N ASP A 472 -22.06 7.09 53.53
CA ASP A 472 -21.10 6.33 54.35
C ASP A 472 -19.84 5.92 53.56
N GLY A 473 -19.62 6.52 52.39
CA GLY A 473 -18.52 6.16 51.48
C GLY A 473 -18.77 4.88 50.66
N THR A 474 -19.95 4.27 50.79
CA THR A 474 -20.37 3.13 49.94
C THR A 474 -20.36 3.55 48.48
N THR A 475 -19.77 2.74 47.60
CA THR A 475 -19.75 3.00 46.17
C THR A 475 -20.49 1.92 45.40
N GLY A 476 -20.97 2.25 44.22
CA GLY A 476 -21.59 1.27 43.33
C GLY A 476 -21.56 1.69 41.87
N LEU A 477 -21.87 0.73 41.02
CA LEU A 477 -21.99 0.89 39.58
C LEU A 477 -23.42 0.62 39.14
N GLY A 478 -23.80 1.14 37.97
CA GLY A 478 -25.10 0.89 37.36
C GLY A 478 -26.16 1.93 37.71
N THR A 479 -27.39 1.69 37.25
CA THR A 479 -28.45 2.71 37.18
C THR A 479 -29.32 2.79 38.43
N THR A 480 -29.13 1.93 39.43
CA THR A 480 -30.06 1.84 40.57
C THR A 480 -29.30 1.90 41.89
N ILE A 481 -29.81 2.69 42.85
CA ILE A 481 -29.31 2.76 44.22
C ILE A 481 -30.43 2.30 45.15
N THR A 482 -30.12 1.35 46.04
CA THR A 482 -31.05 0.92 47.10
C THR A 482 -30.68 1.62 48.40
N VAL A 483 -31.58 2.45 48.91
CA VAL A 483 -31.38 3.28 50.09
C VAL A 483 -32.12 2.68 51.30
N PRO A 484 -31.42 2.25 52.34
CA PRO A 484 -32.07 1.76 53.56
C PRO A 484 -32.66 2.92 54.39
N THR A 485 -33.87 2.74 54.94
CA THR A 485 -34.54 3.76 55.78
C THR A 485 -34.45 3.48 57.28
N ILE A 486 -33.46 2.69 57.70
CA ILE A 486 -33.33 2.23 59.09
C ILE A 486 -32.71 3.26 60.04
N GLN A 487 -31.89 4.18 59.53
CA GLN A 487 -31.23 5.22 60.34
C GLN A 487 -31.82 6.59 60.00
N THR A 488 -32.13 7.36 61.03
CA THR A 488 -32.61 8.74 60.87
C THR A 488 -31.48 9.66 60.44
N GLY A 489 -31.77 10.60 59.54
CA GLY A 489 -30.77 11.56 59.07
C GLY A 489 -31.00 11.96 57.62
N THR A 490 -30.09 12.79 57.11
CA THR A 490 -30.05 13.22 55.72
C THR A 490 -29.02 12.38 54.98
N LEU A 491 -29.48 11.50 54.09
CA LEU A 491 -28.65 10.62 53.27
C LEU A 491 -28.46 11.26 51.89
N VAL A 492 -27.24 11.70 51.58
CA VAL A 492 -26.90 12.31 50.28
C VAL A 492 -26.18 11.28 49.42
N TYR A 493 -26.76 10.98 48.27
CA TYR A 493 -26.15 10.15 47.23
C TYR A 493 -25.74 11.03 46.07
N GLN A 494 -24.58 10.72 45.49
CA GLN A 494 -24.11 11.37 44.26
C GLN A 494 -23.81 10.34 43.18
N ALA A 495 -24.04 10.69 41.92
CA ALA A 495 -23.74 9.86 40.77
C ALA A 495 -23.05 10.66 39.66
N THR A 496 -22.08 10.05 38.99
CA THR A 496 -21.39 10.60 37.83
C THR A 496 -21.59 9.71 36.61
N CYS A 497 -21.50 10.32 35.42
CA CYS A 497 -21.51 9.63 34.15
C CYS A 497 -20.12 9.67 33.53
N GLN A 498 -19.62 8.52 33.08
CA GLN A 498 -18.34 8.41 32.37
C GLN A 498 -18.54 7.95 30.93
N VAL A 499 -18.08 8.75 29.97
CA VAL A 499 -18.00 8.41 28.55
C VAL A 499 -16.53 8.45 28.13
N SER A 500 -16.01 7.33 27.65
CA SER A 500 -14.56 7.15 27.42
C SER A 500 -13.77 7.46 28.71
N SER A 501 -12.85 8.42 28.68
CA SER A 501 -12.10 8.88 29.86
C SER A 501 -12.72 10.10 30.55
N CYS A 502 -13.86 10.61 30.07
CA CYS A 502 -14.45 11.86 30.52
C CYS A 502 -15.58 11.62 31.50
N VAL A 503 -15.47 12.24 32.67
CA VAL A 503 -16.43 12.11 33.77
C VAL A 503 -17.22 13.41 33.88
N SER A 504 -18.54 13.30 34.01
CA SER A 504 -19.43 14.44 34.25
C SER A 504 -19.23 15.01 35.66
N GLU A 505 -19.70 16.24 35.88
CA GLU A 505 -19.98 16.71 37.24
C GLU A 505 -20.99 15.78 37.95
N PRO A 506 -20.92 15.67 39.29
CA PRO A 506 -21.81 14.81 40.05
C PRO A 506 -23.23 15.37 40.11
N ALA A 507 -24.22 14.49 40.00
CA ALA A 507 -25.60 14.77 40.29
C ALA A 507 -25.99 14.19 41.65
N PHE A 508 -26.90 14.86 42.36
CA PHE A 508 -27.22 14.54 43.75
C PHE A 508 -28.67 14.13 43.94
N ALA A 509 -28.90 13.21 44.87
CA ALA A 509 -30.21 12.92 45.45
C ALA A 509 -30.11 12.85 46.98
N THR A 510 -31.13 13.38 47.65
CA THR A 510 -31.19 13.46 49.11
C THR A 510 -32.40 12.71 49.65
N ILE A 511 -32.16 11.72 50.51
CA ILE A 511 -33.22 11.01 51.25
C ILE A 511 -33.17 11.45 52.71
N ILE A 512 -34.22 12.08 53.19
CA ILE A 512 -34.37 12.51 54.58
C ILE A 512 -35.20 11.47 55.31
N VAL A 513 -34.57 10.70 56.19
CA VAL A 513 -35.26 9.70 57.02
C VAL A 513 -35.61 10.34 58.36
N GLN A 514 -36.90 10.54 58.61
CA GLN A 514 -37.38 11.16 59.84
C GLN A 514 -37.94 10.11 60.81
N ALA A 515 -37.61 10.26 62.10
CA ALA A 515 -38.22 9.46 63.15
C ALA A 515 -39.75 9.72 63.16
N GLN A 516 -40.54 8.65 63.20
CA GLN A 516 -41.96 8.77 63.48
C GLN A 516 -42.25 8.38 64.94
N PRO A 517 -43.00 9.20 65.70
CA PRO A 517 -43.37 8.84 67.05
C PRO A 517 -44.26 7.60 67.06
N LEU A 518 -44.10 6.76 68.09
CA LEU A 518 -45.00 5.63 68.31
C LEU A 518 -46.41 6.15 68.61
N LYS A 519 -47.40 5.66 67.85
CA LYS A 519 -48.81 6.00 68.06
C LYS A 519 -49.62 4.73 68.24
N LEU A 520 -50.46 4.70 69.28
CA LEU A 520 -51.41 3.64 69.55
C LEU A 520 -52.79 3.98 68.98
N LEU A 521 -53.43 2.98 68.40
CA LEU A 521 -54.76 3.06 67.81
C LEU A 521 -55.57 1.84 68.25
N VAL A 522 -56.88 2.02 68.39
CA VAL A 522 -57.81 0.89 68.42
C VAL A 522 -58.06 0.47 66.98
N GLU A 523 -57.74 -0.77 66.66
CA GLU A 523 -57.99 -1.35 65.34
C GLU A 523 -59.44 -1.80 65.22
N SER A 524 -59.95 -2.51 66.24
CA SER A 524 -61.33 -2.96 66.28
C SER A 524 -61.77 -3.27 67.72
N TYR A 525 -63.06 -3.16 68.01
CA TYR A 525 -63.66 -3.69 69.23
C TYR A 525 -65.01 -4.35 68.91
N ASP A 526 -65.12 -5.63 69.21
CA ASP A 526 -66.37 -6.39 69.09
C ASP A 526 -67.05 -6.49 70.47
N CYS A 527 -68.24 -5.90 70.62
CA CYS A 527 -68.98 -5.90 71.89
C CYS A 527 -69.52 -7.28 72.27
N ALA A 528 -69.83 -8.15 71.29
CA ALA A 528 -70.41 -9.46 71.57
C ALA A 528 -69.36 -10.42 72.14
N SER A 529 -68.19 -10.49 71.50
CA SER A 529 -67.05 -11.29 71.99
C SER A 529 -66.22 -10.57 73.05
N ARG A 530 -66.43 -9.25 73.23
CA ARG A 530 -65.64 -8.36 74.10
C ARG A 530 -64.17 -8.28 73.71
N GLN A 531 -63.85 -8.59 72.45
CA GLN A 531 -62.49 -8.60 71.94
C GLN A 531 -62.09 -7.20 71.44
N LEU A 532 -61.05 -6.63 72.04
CA LEU A 532 -60.38 -5.41 71.65
C LEU A 532 -59.08 -5.76 70.92
N THR A 533 -58.91 -5.26 69.70
CA THR A 533 -57.66 -5.35 68.94
C THR A 533 -57.02 -3.98 68.87
N LEU A 534 -55.75 -3.90 69.25
CA LEU A 534 -54.92 -2.70 69.17
C LEU A 534 -54.00 -2.79 67.96
N ARG A 535 -53.68 -1.63 67.38
CA ARG A 535 -52.60 -1.50 66.40
C ARG A 535 -51.72 -0.33 66.76
N SER A 536 -50.43 -0.44 66.48
CA SER A 536 -49.48 0.67 66.58
C SER A 536 -49.00 1.08 65.20
N THR A 537 -48.80 2.38 65.02
CA THR A 537 -48.20 2.98 63.81
C THR A 537 -47.02 3.87 64.19
N GLY A 538 -46.07 4.05 63.28
CA GLY A 538 -44.82 4.77 63.59
C GLY A 538 -43.90 3.97 64.52
N GLY A 539 -43.08 4.65 65.30
CA GLY A 539 -42.11 4.03 66.19
C GLY A 539 -40.78 3.71 65.49
N ASN A 540 -39.90 3.00 66.20
CA ASN A 540 -38.52 2.76 65.78
C ASN A 540 -38.24 1.31 65.36
N GLY A 541 -39.25 0.60 64.84
CA GLY A 541 -39.09 -0.76 64.30
C GLY A 541 -38.85 -1.89 65.32
N GLN A 542 -38.64 -1.58 66.60
CA GLN A 542 -38.54 -2.56 67.68
C GLN A 542 -39.91 -3.20 68.01
N PRO A 543 -39.99 -4.35 68.70
CA PRO A 543 -41.26 -4.90 69.17
C PRO A 543 -42.03 -3.90 70.05
N VAL A 544 -43.34 -3.75 69.80
CA VAL A 544 -44.24 -2.90 70.59
C VAL A 544 -44.93 -3.75 71.64
N GLU A 545 -44.89 -3.29 72.89
CA GLU A 545 -45.60 -3.91 74.01
C GLU A 545 -46.86 -3.09 74.33
N TYR A 546 -47.97 -3.77 74.63
CA TYR A 546 -49.24 -3.15 74.97
C TYR A 546 -49.58 -3.38 76.44
N HIS A 547 -50.22 -2.40 77.07
CA HIS A 547 -50.76 -2.52 78.41
C HIS A 547 -52.11 -1.84 78.49
N ILE A 548 -53.07 -2.49 79.14
CA ILE A 548 -54.40 -1.92 79.36
C ILE A 548 -54.64 -1.89 80.86
N ASN A 549 -54.77 -0.67 81.39
CA ASN A 549 -54.98 -0.46 82.82
C ASN A 549 -56.19 -1.25 83.32
N SER A 550 -56.00 -2.05 84.38
CA SER A 550 -57.01 -2.92 85.00
C SER A 550 -57.44 -4.16 84.21
N VAL A 551 -56.87 -4.40 83.03
CA VAL A 551 -57.17 -5.57 82.19
C VAL A 551 -55.96 -6.52 82.10
N THR A 552 -54.76 -5.98 81.92
CA THR A 552 -53.51 -6.76 81.80
C THR A 552 -52.70 -6.69 83.10
N ASN A 553 -52.09 -7.81 83.52
CA ASN A 553 -51.23 -7.88 84.73
C ASN A 553 -49.81 -7.31 84.53
N GLY A 554 -49.48 -6.87 83.32
CA GLY A 554 -48.18 -6.33 82.93
C GLY A 554 -48.20 -5.85 81.48
N TRP A 555 -47.03 -5.58 80.91
CA TRP A 555 -46.89 -5.25 79.48
C TRP A 555 -46.83 -6.52 78.65
N GLU A 556 -47.63 -6.58 77.58
CA GLU A 556 -47.83 -7.74 76.72
C GLU A 556 -47.15 -7.51 75.37
N SER A 557 -46.17 -8.35 75.02
CA SER A 557 -45.36 -8.22 73.80
C SER A 557 -45.79 -9.13 72.66
N MET A 558 -46.61 -10.15 72.94
CA MET A 558 -46.96 -11.21 71.99
C MET A 558 -48.42 -11.17 71.52
N SER A 559 -49.27 -10.36 72.14
CA SER A 559 -50.68 -10.20 71.74
C SER A 559 -51.06 -8.73 71.65
N ASN A 560 -51.70 -8.37 70.54
CA ASN A 560 -52.39 -7.09 70.37
C ASN A 560 -53.92 -7.25 70.51
N ARG A 561 -54.40 -8.44 70.89
CA ARG A 561 -55.82 -8.78 71.05
C ARG A 561 -56.10 -9.10 72.51
N PHE A 562 -57.11 -8.43 73.08
CA PHE A 562 -57.45 -8.49 74.50
C PHE A 562 -58.95 -8.74 74.66
N VAL A 563 -59.34 -9.68 75.52
CA VAL A 563 -60.76 -9.92 75.83
C VAL A 563 -61.11 -9.21 77.13
N LEU A 564 -62.13 -8.34 77.08
CA LEU A 564 -62.53 -7.50 78.21
C LEU A 564 -63.57 -8.20 79.10
N GLU A 565 -63.35 -8.22 80.41
CA GLU A 565 -64.39 -8.62 81.36
C GLU A 565 -65.55 -7.62 81.41
N SER A 566 -66.74 -8.09 81.81
CA SER A 566 -67.96 -7.26 81.89
C SER A 566 -67.81 -6.01 82.77
N LYS A 567 -66.97 -6.08 83.81
CA LYS A 567 -66.69 -4.96 84.72
C LYS A 567 -66.01 -3.75 84.06
N HIS A 568 -65.42 -3.94 82.87
CA HIS A 568 -64.71 -2.90 82.12
C HIS A 568 -65.63 -2.15 81.14
N LEU A 569 -66.84 -2.65 80.88
CA LEU A 569 -67.78 -2.07 79.93
C LEU A 569 -68.36 -0.75 80.46
N GLY A 570 -68.47 0.26 79.60
CA GLY A 570 -68.95 1.60 79.92
C GLY A 570 -67.95 2.50 80.66
N ARG A 571 -66.72 2.01 80.93
CA ARG A 571 -65.65 2.76 81.62
C ARG A 571 -64.51 3.08 80.68
N ALA A 572 -63.93 4.28 80.79
CA ALA A 572 -62.76 4.64 80.01
C ALA A 572 -61.55 3.80 80.45
N LEU A 573 -61.01 3.02 79.52
CA LEU A 573 -59.77 2.28 79.68
C LEU A 573 -58.62 3.12 79.14
N LYS A 574 -57.52 3.18 79.90
CA LYS A 574 -56.26 3.74 79.43
C LYS A 574 -55.47 2.63 78.75
N LEU A 575 -55.44 2.68 77.42
CA LEU A 575 -54.62 1.82 76.59
C LEU A 575 -53.25 2.45 76.49
N ARG A 576 -52.20 1.64 76.61
CA ARG A 576 -50.81 2.10 76.56
C ARG A 576 -50.06 1.20 75.60
N ALA A 577 -49.16 1.78 74.84
CA ALA A 577 -48.20 1.06 74.02
C ALA A 577 -46.82 1.63 74.27
N ARG A 578 -45.82 0.77 74.34
CA ARG A 578 -44.44 1.20 74.48
C ARG A 578 -43.51 0.41 73.59
N GLN A 579 -42.37 1.01 73.30
CA GLN A 579 -41.32 0.42 72.48
C GLN A 579 -39.96 0.85 73.02
N ARG A 580 -38.95 -0.02 72.98
CA ARG A 580 -37.61 0.35 73.44
C ARG A 580 -37.01 1.43 72.54
N ASN A 581 -36.45 2.48 73.13
CA ASN A 581 -35.69 3.50 72.39
C ASN A 581 -34.21 3.09 72.24
N THR A 582 -33.45 3.82 71.42
CA THR A 582 -32.04 3.53 71.12
C THR A 582 -31.09 3.77 72.29
N SER A 583 -31.53 4.47 73.34
CA SER A 583 -30.78 4.73 74.58
C SER A 583 -31.15 3.80 75.73
N GLY A 584 -31.94 2.76 75.48
CA GLY A 584 -32.30 1.73 76.46
C GLY A 584 -33.52 2.06 77.34
N GLY A 585 -34.14 3.23 77.15
CA GLY A 585 -35.41 3.64 77.77
C GLY A 585 -36.65 3.21 76.94
N TRP A 586 -37.82 3.74 77.31
CA TRP A 586 -39.10 3.42 76.66
C TRP A 586 -39.73 4.65 76.02
N ASN A 587 -40.14 4.53 74.77
CA ASN A 587 -41.06 5.46 74.13
C ASN A 587 -42.48 4.93 74.38
N GLU A 588 -43.28 5.66 75.16
CA GLU A 588 -44.65 5.28 75.50
C GLU A 588 -45.66 6.20 74.82
N THR A 589 -46.83 5.65 74.49
CA THR A 589 -47.96 6.38 73.96
C THR A 589 -49.23 5.80 74.57
N ASP A 590 -50.19 6.67 74.87
CA ASP A 590 -51.42 6.29 75.54
C ASP A 590 -52.63 6.72 74.71
N LEU A 591 -53.70 5.94 74.76
CA LEU A 591 -54.98 6.20 74.13
C LEU A 591 -56.12 5.84 75.09
N SER A 592 -57.08 6.73 75.28
CA SER A 592 -58.29 6.42 76.06
C SER A 592 -59.35 5.79 75.17
N PHE A 593 -59.91 4.66 75.60
CA PHE A 593 -60.98 3.96 74.88
C PHE A 593 -62.05 3.45 75.84
N THR A 594 -63.33 3.69 75.54
CA THR A 594 -64.46 3.25 76.37
C THR A 594 -65.24 2.13 75.66
N PRO A 595 -65.07 0.86 76.04
CA PRO A 595 -65.81 -0.26 75.46
C PRO A 595 -67.29 -0.19 75.85
N LYS A 596 -68.21 -0.30 74.89
CA LYS A 596 -69.67 -0.26 75.16
C LYS A 596 -70.19 -1.57 75.77
N ALA A 597 -71.23 -1.50 76.61
CA ALA A 597 -71.92 -2.66 77.22
C ALA A 597 -73.10 -3.16 76.35
N CYS A 598 -73.28 -4.47 76.24
CA CYS A 598 -74.35 -5.11 75.47
C CYS A 598 -75.49 -5.59 76.44
N GLY A 599 -76.77 -5.22 76.23
CA GLY A 599 -77.93 -5.54 77.12
C GLY A 599 -78.98 -6.53 76.52
N ALA A 600 -79.82 -7.17 77.36
CA ALA A 600 -80.90 -8.14 77.01
C ALA A 600 -82.19 -7.82 77.82
N ARG A 601 -83.46 -7.83 77.38
CA ARG A 601 -84.22 -8.07 76.12
C ARG A 601 -85.38 -7.04 76.06
N GLN A 602 -85.82 -6.66 74.85
CA GLN A 602 -87.17 -6.25 74.40
C GLN A 602 -87.10 -5.04 73.44
N GLY A 603 -87.68 -5.21 72.26
CA GLY A 603 -87.70 -4.24 71.17
C GLY A 603 -87.07 -4.80 69.90
N VAL A 604 -87.84 -5.57 69.13
CA VAL A 604 -87.67 -5.55 67.67
C VAL A 604 -87.99 -4.13 67.25
N VAL A 605 -86.98 -3.28 67.31
CA VAL A 605 -86.78 -2.31 66.25
C VAL A 605 -86.02 -3.15 65.25
N GLU A 606 -86.64 -3.44 64.10
CA GLU A 606 -85.82 -3.44 62.90
C GLU A 606 -85.03 -2.13 62.99
N ALA A 607 -83.79 -2.20 63.48
CA ALA A 607 -82.77 -1.49 62.77
C ALA A 607 -82.82 -2.14 61.40
N VAL A 608 -83.73 -1.62 60.57
CA VAL A 608 -83.39 -1.43 59.20
C VAL A 608 -82.14 -0.58 59.36
N ASP A 609 -80.98 -1.25 59.39
CA ASP A 609 -79.70 -0.58 59.28
C ASP A 609 -79.93 0.31 58.08
N GLU A 610 -80.09 1.61 58.35
CA GLU A 610 -80.60 2.54 57.35
C GLU A 610 -79.75 2.32 56.11
N LEU A 611 -80.36 1.91 55.01
CA LEU A 611 -79.65 1.44 53.83
C LEU A 611 -78.55 2.44 53.50
N GLN A 612 -77.30 2.06 53.79
CA GLN A 612 -76.14 2.93 53.58
C GLN A 612 -75.48 2.49 52.30
N VAL A 613 -75.58 3.34 51.29
CA VAL A 613 -74.96 3.11 50.00
C VAL A 613 -73.84 4.12 49.81
N VAL A 614 -72.62 3.62 49.62
CA VAL A 614 -71.45 4.43 49.31
C VAL A 614 -70.92 4.05 47.94
N VAL A 615 -70.82 5.04 47.06
CA VAL A 615 -70.17 4.90 45.76
C VAL A 615 -68.66 5.08 45.96
N LEU A 616 -67.89 4.02 45.77
CA LEU A 616 -66.44 4.03 45.93
C LEU A 616 -65.81 4.55 44.62
N GLY A 617 -65.19 5.73 44.69
CA GLY A 617 -64.51 6.37 43.55
C GLY A 617 -65.45 7.17 42.63
N ASN A 618 -66.04 8.25 43.16
CA ASN A 618 -66.87 9.19 42.41
C ASN A 618 -66.18 10.58 42.42
N PRO A 619 -65.78 11.17 41.27
CA PRO A 619 -66.12 10.79 39.90
C PRO A 619 -65.49 9.48 39.40
N VAL A 620 -66.23 8.73 38.59
CA VAL A 620 -65.82 7.44 38.02
C VAL A 620 -65.09 7.67 36.70
N VAL A 621 -63.84 7.24 36.61
CA VAL A 621 -62.98 7.37 35.40
C VAL A 621 -63.09 6.15 34.48
N GLY A 622 -63.62 5.02 34.99
CA GLY A 622 -63.78 3.76 34.24
C GLY A 622 -65.21 3.48 33.78
N GLU A 623 -65.41 2.30 33.21
CA GLU A 623 -66.73 1.81 32.75
C GLU A 623 -67.56 1.15 33.85
N SER A 624 -67.03 1.05 35.06
CA SER A 624 -67.72 0.46 36.19
C SER A 624 -67.46 1.25 37.46
N VAL A 625 -68.44 1.22 38.35
CA VAL A 625 -68.35 1.80 39.68
C VAL A 625 -68.49 0.71 40.72
N GLU A 626 -67.73 0.83 41.80
CA GLU A 626 -67.89 -0.03 42.97
C GLU A 626 -68.81 0.65 43.98
N VAL A 627 -69.72 -0.14 44.54
CA VAL A 627 -70.74 0.30 45.48
C VAL A 627 -70.64 -0.58 46.71
N ASP A 628 -70.38 0.02 47.87
CA ASP A 628 -70.48 -0.62 49.18
C ASP A 628 -71.90 -0.36 49.73
N VAL A 629 -72.69 -1.43 49.87
CA VAL A 629 -74.03 -1.38 50.45
C VAL A 629 -74.01 -2.08 51.80
N ARG A 630 -74.47 -1.36 52.82
CA ARG A 630 -74.65 -1.88 54.18
C ARG A 630 -76.09 -1.69 54.62
N GLY A 631 -76.52 -2.57 55.51
CA GLY A 631 -77.83 -2.51 56.12
C GLY A 631 -78.97 -3.19 55.38
N ALA A 632 -78.66 -3.91 54.31
CA ALA A 632 -79.63 -4.77 53.60
C ALA A 632 -79.59 -6.24 54.07
N GLN A 633 -78.85 -6.57 55.13
CA GLN A 633 -78.56 -7.95 55.53
C GLN A 633 -79.83 -8.81 55.68
N GLY A 634 -79.87 -9.94 54.99
CA GLY A 634 -80.99 -10.87 55.05
C GLY A 634 -82.21 -10.50 54.19
N GLN A 635 -82.23 -9.32 53.56
CA GLN A 635 -83.31 -8.85 52.69
C GLN A 635 -82.95 -8.99 51.20
N PRO A 636 -83.92 -9.07 50.27
CA PRO A 636 -83.67 -8.91 48.85
C PRO A 636 -83.17 -7.49 48.55
N LEU A 637 -82.01 -7.36 47.92
CA LEU A 637 -81.41 -6.08 47.54
C LEU A 637 -81.37 -5.94 46.02
N ASN A 638 -81.91 -4.84 45.49
CA ASN A 638 -81.91 -4.52 44.07
C ASN A 638 -81.11 -3.23 43.85
N LEU A 639 -80.07 -3.28 43.02
CA LEU A 639 -79.28 -2.13 42.59
C LEU A 639 -79.49 -1.91 41.09
N GLN A 640 -79.68 -0.66 40.67
CA GLN A 640 -79.84 -0.29 39.28
C GLN A 640 -79.11 1.01 39.00
N VAL A 641 -78.26 1.02 37.98
CA VAL A 641 -77.68 2.24 37.42
C VAL A 641 -78.56 2.67 36.25
N VAL A 642 -79.06 3.89 36.28
CA VAL A 642 -79.84 4.49 35.19
C VAL A 642 -79.18 5.77 34.66
N ASP A 643 -79.40 6.07 33.39
CA ASP A 643 -78.96 7.34 32.79
C ASP A 643 -79.89 8.52 33.19
N GLN A 644 -79.56 9.75 32.77
CA GLN A 644 -80.38 10.94 33.07
C GLN A 644 -81.82 10.89 32.51
N ARG A 645 -82.10 9.98 31.57
CA ARG A 645 -83.42 9.77 30.97
C ARG A 645 -84.19 8.63 31.67
N GLY A 646 -83.59 8.01 32.69
CA GLY A 646 -84.17 6.91 33.46
C GLY A 646 -84.05 5.53 32.79
N ARG A 647 -83.23 5.38 31.73
CA ARG A 647 -83.00 4.07 31.09
C ARG A 647 -82.00 3.27 31.91
N LEU A 648 -82.30 1.99 32.13
CA LEU A 648 -81.42 1.05 32.84
C LEU A 648 -80.13 0.82 32.04
N VAL A 649 -79.00 1.08 32.69
CA VAL A 649 -77.65 0.83 32.17
C VAL A 649 -77.16 -0.53 32.64
N ASP A 650 -77.25 -0.80 33.94
CA ASP A 650 -76.88 -2.08 34.55
C ASP A 650 -77.66 -2.28 35.84
N GLY A 651 -77.82 -3.52 36.29
CA GLY A 651 -78.55 -3.81 37.51
C GLY A 651 -78.27 -5.18 38.08
N LEU A 652 -78.49 -5.31 39.38
CA LEU A 652 -78.18 -6.51 40.14
C LEU A 652 -79.23 -6.73 41.23
N ILE A 653 -79.78 -7.94 41.27
CA ILE A 653 -80.63 -8.40 42.37
C ILE A 653 -79.86 -9.44 43.19
N ARG A 654 -79.87 -9.25 44.51
CA ARG A 654 -79.39 -10.18 45.52
C ARG A 654 -80.60 -10.66 46.32
N PRO A 655 -81.06 -11.91 46.15
CA PRO A 655 -82.25 -12.41 46.83
C PRO A 655 -82.15 -12.36 48.36
N VAL A 656 -80.95 -12.51 48.90
CA VAL A 656 -80.62 -12.36 50.32
C VAL A 656 -79.25 -11.66 50.39
N ALA A 657 -79.20 -10.41 50.83
CA ALA A 657 -77.95 -9.65 50.91
C ALA A 657 -77.12 -9.98 52.18
N GLN A 658 -75.80 -9.89 52.07
CA GLN A 658 -74.88 -10.03 53.21
C GLN A 658 -74.85 -8.78 54.09
N ALA A 659 -74.13 -8.85 55.22
CA ALA A 659 -73.97 -7.72 56.15
C ALA A 659 -73.35 -6.47 55.48
N VAL A 660 -72.42 -6.71 54.55
CA VAL A 660 -71.80 -5.72 53.67
C VAL A 660 -71.73 -6.35 52.28
N GLU A 661 -72.28 -5.66 51.29
CA GLU A 661 -72.23 -6.05 49.88
C GLU A 661 -71.37 -5.04 49.12
N VAL A 662 -70.20 -5.45 48.64
CA VAL A 662 -69.40 -4.63 47.72
C VAL A 662 -69.62 -5.16 46.31
N VAL A 663 -70.28 -4.36 45.49
CA VAL A 663 -70.73 -4.73 44.16
C VAL A 663 -70.12 -3.79 43.13
N ARG A 664 -69.66 -4.36 42.01
CA ARG A 664 -69.24 -3.58 40.84
C ARG A 664 -70.36 -3.59 39.80
N LEU A 665 -70.85 -2.39 39.43
CA LEU A 665 -71.88 -2.19 38.41
C LEU A 665 -71.31 -1.37 37.25
N ARG A 666 -71.75 -1.63 36.02
CA ARG A 666 -71.35 -0.83 34.86
C ARG A 666 -72.02 0.54 34.87
N VAL A 667 -71.27 1.55 34.44
CA VAL A 667 -71.74 2.93 34.23
C VAL A 667 -71.47 3.27 32.78
N GLY A 668 -72.50 3.69 32.05
CA GLY A 668 -72.52 3.77 30.58
C GLY A 668 -71.35 4.56 30.00
N GLU A 669 -70.96 4.29 28.76
CA GLU A 669 -69.70 4.80 28.17
C GLU A 669 -69.58 6.33 28.15
N ALA A 670 -70.69 7.07 27.98
CA ALA A 670 -70.66 8.52 27.89
C ALA A 670 -70.40 9.21 29.24
N ALA A 671 -69.51 10.20 29.25
CA ALA A 671 -69.30 11.10 30.40
C ALA A 671 -70.59 11.87 30.73
N GLY A 672 -70.90 12.02 32.02
CA GLY A 672 -72.15 12.60 32.47
C GLY A 672 -72.64 12.09 33.82
N LEU A 673 -73.84 12.53 34.22
CA LEU A 673 -74.46 12.12 35.49
C LEU A 673 -75.31 10.86 35.28
N TYR A 674 -75.08 9.84 36.08
CA TYR A 674 -75.92 8.65 36.21
C TYR A 674 -76.53 8.60 37.61
N LEU A 675 -77.62 7.87 37.76
CA LEU A 675 -78.26 7.65 39.06
C LEU A 675 -78.19 6.18 39.43
N LEU A 676 -77.59 5.89 40.57
CA LEU A 676 -77.65 4.57 41.21
C LEU A 676 -78.87 4.53 42.12
N GLN A 677 -79.82 3.66 41.80
CA GLN A 677 -81.00 3.38 42.61
C GLN A 677 -80.79 2.05 43.33
N VAL A 678 -80.77 2.07 44.66
CA VAL A 678 -80.64 0.88 45.51
C VAL A 678 -81.90 0.73 46.34
N ALA A 679 -82.45 -0.48 46.38
CA ALA A 679 -83.73 -0.75 47.02
C ALA A 679 -83.72 -2.10 47.75
N THR A 680 -84.26 -2.12 48.96
CA THR A 680 -84.78 -3.31 49.63
C THR A 680 -86.32 -3.26 49.62
N PRO A 681 -87.06 -4.27 50.13
CA PRO A 681 -88.53 -4.18 50.19
C PRO A 681 -89.04 -3.00 51.03
N THR A 682 -88.25 -2.49 51.97
CA THR A 682 -88.66 -1.46 52.93
C THR A 682 -87.93 -0.12 52.76
N GLN A 683 -86.78 -0.06 52.07
CA GLN A 683 -85.99 1.17 51.90
C GLN A 683 -85.49 1.37 50.47
N ARG A 684 -85.35 2.63 50.04
CA ARG A 684 -84.74 3.00 48.76
C ARG A 684 -83.82 4.19 48.92
N GLN A 685 -82.69 4.16 48.23
CA GLN A 685 -81.75 5.27 48.15
C GLN A 685 -81.32 5.49 46.70
N THR A 686 -81.24 6.77 46.29
CA THR A 686 -80.74 7.15 44.95
C THR A 686 -79.52 8.03 45.09
N LEU A 687 -78.40 7.63 44.50
CA LEU A 687 -77.14 8.36 44.53
C LEU A 687 -76.74 8.81 43.13
N LYS A 688 -76.06 9.95 43.05
CA LYS A 688 -75.50 10.47 41.81
C LYS A 688 -74.12 9.87 41.58
N ILE A 689 -73.91 9.28 40.40
CA ILE A 689 -72.59 8.88 39.91
C ILE A 689 -72.19 9.86 38.83
N GLN A 690 -71.06 10.54 38.99
CA GLN A 690 -70.52 11.42 37.97
C GLN A 690 -69.42 10.67 37.22
N LYS A 691 -69.66 10.38 35.94
CA LYS A 691 -68.65 9.80 35.06
C LYS A 691 -67.87 10.92 34.37
N GLN A 692 -66.55 10.90 34.49
CA GLN A 692 -65.64 11.85 33.86
C GLN A 692 -65.18 11.38 32.49
#